data_AF-A0A7V5R762-F1
#
_entry.id   AF-A0A7V5R762-F1
#
_cell.length_a   1.000
_cell.length_b   1.000
_cell.length_c   1.000
_cell.angle_alpha   90.00
_cell.angle_beta   90.00
_cell.angle_gamma   90.00
#
_symmetry.space_group_name_H-M   'P 1'
#
loop_
_entity.id
_entity.type
_entity.pdbx_description
1 polymer ?
#
loop_
_entity_poly.entity_id
_entity_poly.type
_entity_poly.pdbx_seq_one_letter_code
_entity_poly.pdbx_strand_id
1 'polypeptide(L)'
;MATLTDQYRLDARPDRIDLRDRPYEPPLQSLEAEYPPALYVTKYFASYKRLVLNQGKEGACTGFGLAATINYLLWRRVVLAQDKGKPPGKSDLPAQVSQRMLYHLARFYDEWPGEDYEGSSCRGAVKAWYKHGVCSLDFWPYYDEQGRARFRKPKEGWEEDAAERPLGVYYRIDKNSLTDMRAAIQEVGAIYVSAQVHQGWMLKKSKGGTVSHKTLPRIRWQEKVRPKGGHAFALVGFNRRGFIVQNSWGPNWGTKGFAVLTYDDWVANGRDAWVCVMGAPTESKVKKHFVSTSADREQSLFNADPTTFDLFRQEKREYQYQDKLVKPWDEGKAYDHTVVMGNDGLVINRLVVNNGPVDTVDDIVVEKPAAWFAGQGGDETNIVLYAHGGLNSEGASIKRIRTMAPYFEANGIYPVFFTWRTGLLESIVAIMDDAVNRLFPHYKGIEDVLAEARERASDILDRTLEVASENLGVKAVWSQMKQNAEASAMKSGNNRGAYLTVKALARLQKKYPGLNIHLVGHSAGSILLGHMLRNCRRNKVRIASCTLYAAACSVDFANRHYIRAIEKNVLKKSDLYLHLLSDARERDDTVGPYRKSLLYLVSRALENLHKTPLLGMANVFEPSKNKDGKTWNSATLSQLKTWQKFWDKQALSIVDDEQVPTAAEWKKHKIVKETAWIKAAHGSFDNDILVVDKTIERIIGKPLPHSVENLRY
;
A
#
# COMPACT_ATOMS: atom_id res chain seq x y z
N MET A 1 0.30 -13.17 -43.38
CA MET A 1 -0.97 -13.01 -42.65
C MET A 1 -0.74 -13.40 -41.21
N ALA A 2 -0.89 -12.48 -40.26
CA ALA A 2 -0.77 -12.79 -38.84
C ALA A 2 -1.86 -13.79 -38.44
N THR A 3 -1.50 -14.83 -37.68
CA THR A 3 -2.48 -15.78 -37.16
C THR A 3 -3.37 -15.07 -36.13
N LEU A 4 -4.63 -15.48 -35.93
CA LEU A 4 -5.53 -14.87 -34.93
C LEU A 4 -4.92 -14.88 -33.50
N THR A 5 -3.93 -15.74 -33.23
CA THR A 5 -3.16 -15.73 -31.98
C THR A 5 -2.13 -14.62 -31.84
N ASP A 6 -1.71 -14.00 -32.94
CA ASP A 6 -0.86 -12.79 -32.91
C ASP A 6 -1.71 -11.52 -32.67
N GLN A 7 -3.05 -11.65 -32.65
CA GLN A 7 -3.99 -10.54 -32.45
C GLN A 7 -4.49 -10.38 -31.01
N TYR A 8 -4.37 -11.41 -30.15
CA TYR A 8 -4.86 -11.40 -28.78
C TYR A 8 -3.84 -12.02 -27.83
N ARG A 9 -3.64 -11.40 -26.67
CA ARG A 9 -2.76 -11.90 -25.61
C ARG A 9 -3.55 -12.79 -24.65
N LEU A 10 -3.04 -13.99 -24.37
CA LEU A 10 -3.69 -15.05 -23.58
C LEU A 10 -2.90 -15.35 -22.30
N ASP A 11 -3.18 -14.60 -21.23
CA ASP A 11 -2.38 -14.56 -20.00
C ASP A 11 -3.20 -14.72 -18.71
N ALA A 12 -4.43 -15.25 -18.79
CA ALA A 12 -5.18 -15.63 -17.58
C ALA A 12 -4.45 -16.75 -16.82
N ARG A 13 -4.27 -16.54 -15.52
CA ARG A 13 -3.59 -17.50 -14.63
C ARG A 13 -4.63 -18.33 -13.85
N PRO A 14 -4.40 -19.64 -13.65
CA PRO A 14 -5.25 -20.44 -12.78
C PRO A 14 -5.24 -19.92 -11.34
N ASP A 15 -6.37 -19.99 -10.66
CA ASP A 15 -6.42 -19.67 -9.22
C ASP A 15 -5.67 -20.75 -8.42
N ARG A 16 -4.81 -20.34 -7.48
CA ARG A 16 -4.19 -21.26 -6.52
C ARG A 16 -5.25 -21.81 -5.57
N ILE A 17 -5.02 -22.95 -4.91
CA ILE A 17 -5.98 -23.44 -3.90
C ILE A 17 -6.00 -22.47 -2.71
N ASP A 18 -7.18 -21.98 -2.32
CA ASP A 18 -7.41 -21.18 -1.11
C ASP A 18 -8.59 -21.80 -0.36
N LEU A 19 -8.35 -22.30 0.85
CA LEU A 19 -9.36 -22.98 1.67
C LEU A 19 -10.47 -22.05 2.16
N ARG A 20 -10.33 -20.73 1.98
CA ARG A 20 -11.34 -19.73 2.33
C ARG A 20 -12.33 -19.46 1.21
N ASP A 21 -12.09 -19.99 0.01
CA ASP A 21 -13.07 -19.91 -1.07
C ASP A 21 -14.34 -20.64 -0.64
N ARG A 22 -15.47 -19.93 -0.64
CA ARG A 22 -16.75 -20.55 -0.30
C ARG A 22 -17.22 -21.41 -1.49
N PRO A 23 -17.45 -22.73 -1.29
CA PRO A 23 -17.97 -23.57 -2.37
C PRO A 23 -19.41 -23.17 -2.71
N TYR A 24 -19.78 -23.29 -3.98
CA TYR A 24 -21.15 -23.16 -4.42
C TYR A 24 -21.90 -24.47 -4.16
N GLU A 25 -23.02 -24.39 -3.45
CA GLU A 25 -23.91 -25.52 -3.21
C GLU A 25 -25.20 -25.30 -4.02
N PRO A 26 -25.47 -26.11 -5.06
CA PRO A 26 -26.62 -25.89 -5.93
C PRO A 26 -27.95 -26.18 -5.22
N PRO A 27 -29.02 -25.42 -5.51
CA PRO A 27 -30.35 -25.72 -5.01
C PRO A 27 -30.89 -27.03 -5.60
N LEU A 28 -31.68 -27.76 -4.81
CA LEU A 28 -32.34 -28.99 -5.24
C LEU A 28 -33.51 -28.70 -6.18
N GLN A 29 -33.19 -28.47 -7.46
CA GLN A 29 -34.17 -28.24 -8.53
C GLN A 29 -33.78 -28.98 -9.81
N SER A 30 -34.76 -29.36 -10.62
CA SER A 30 -34.51 -29.91 -11.95
C SER A 30 -33.90 -28.84 -12.87
N LEU A 31 -32.88 -29.25 -13.64
CA LEU A 31 -32.27 -28.39 -14.64
C LEU A 31 -33.03 -28.51 -15.97
N GLU A 32 -33.15 -27.38 -16.66
CA GLU A 32 -33.69 -27.34 -18.01
C GLU A 32 -32.78 -28.08 -19.00
N ALA A 33 -33.32 -28.53 -20.12
CA ALA A 33 -32.51 -29.16 -21.17
C ALA A 33 -31.58 -28.16 -21.90
N GLU A 34 -31.96 -26.88 -21.89
CA GLU A 34 -31.18 -25.77 -22.42
C GLU A 34 -31.53 -24.46 -21.69
N TYR A 35 -30.52 -23.59 -21.53
CA TYR A 35 -30.68 -22.28 -20.91
C TYR A 35 -29.81 -21.24 -21.64
N PRO A 36 -30.29 -19.99 -21.83
CA PRO A 36 -31.66 -19.53 -21.61
C PRO A 36 -32.68 -20.25 -22.54
N PRO A 37 -33.99 -20.20 -22.25
CA PRO A 37 -34.98 -20.78 -23.15
C PRO A 37 -34.91 -20.18 -24.57
N ALA A 38 -35.16 -20.97 -25.62
CA ALA A 38 -35.04 -20.51 -27.01
C ALA A 38 -35.89 -19.25 -27.34
N LEU A 39 -37.07 -19.12 -26.72
CA LEU A 39 -37.92 -17.92 -26.84
C LEU A 39 -37.26 -16.68 -26.21
N TYR A 40 -36.58 -16.85 -25.09
CA TYR A 40 -35.83 -15.78 -24.43
C TYR A 40 -34.69 -15.27 -25.33
N VAL A 41 -33.95 -16.19 -25.96
CA VAL A 41 -32.90 -15.84 -26.93
C VAL A 41 -33.49 -15.07 -28.10
N THR A 42 -34.57 -15.58 -28.70
CA THR A 42 -35.22 -14.94 -29.86
C THR A 42 -35.68 -13.52 -29.53
N LYS A 43 -36.27 -13.33 -28.34
CA LYS A 43 -36.83 -12.05 -27.90
C LYS A 43 -35.77 -11.02 -27.55
N TYR A 44 -34.73 -11.40 -26.81
CA TYR A 44 -33.85 -10.42 -26.17
C TYR A 44 -32.42 -10.36 -26.71
N PHE A 45 -31.98 -11.34 -27.53
CA PHE A 45 -30.60 -11.37 -28.06
C PHE A 45 -30.21 -10.11 -28.84
N ALA A 46 -31.15 -9.46 -29.53
CA ALA A 46 -30.89 -8.24 -30.27
C ALA A 46 -30.41 -7.07 -29.38
N SER A 47 -30.92 -6.98 -28.15
CA SER A 47 -30.47 -6.01 -27.15
C SER A 47 -29.13 -6.44 -26.54
N TYR A 48 -28.97 -7.74 -26.24
CA TYR A 48 -27.80 -8.27 -25.56
C TYR A 48 -26.50 -8.24 -26.38
N LYS A 49 -26.56 -8.58 -27.68
CA LYS A 49 -25.38 -8.66 -28.55
C LYS A 49 -24.54 -7.38 -28.62
N ARG A 50 -25.10 -6.24 -28.19
CA ARG A 50 -24.43 -4.94 -28.10
C ARG A 50 -23.41 -4.88 -26.95
N LEU A 51 -23.48 -5.81 -26.00
CA LEU A 51 -22.61 -5.90 -24.82
C LEU A 51 -21.38 -6.80 -25.05
N VAL A 52 -21.21 -7.35 -26.26
CA VAL A 52 -20.03 -8.13 -26.63
C VAL A 52 -18.84 -7.20 -26.75
N LEU A 53 -17.80 -7.51 -25.97
CA LEU A 53 -16.61 -6.68 -25.81
C LEU A 53 -15.48 -7.14 -26.75
N ASN A 54 -14.46 -6.30 -26.90
CA ASN A 54 -13.22 -6.62 -27.60
C ASN A 54 -12.02 -6.20 -26.75
N GLN A 55 -11.17 -7.14 -26.34
CA GLN A 55 -9.97 -6.86 -25.53
C GLN A 55 -8.78 -6.35 -26.34
N GLY A 56 -8.79 -6.57 -27.66
CA GLY A 56 -7.65 -6.29 -28.53
C GLY A 56 -6.39 -7.06 -28.14
N LYS A 57 -5.23 -6.41 -28.23
CA LYS A 57 -3.92 -7.07 -28.09
C LYS A 57 -3.38 -7.13 -26.66
N GLU A 58 -4.01 -6.44 -25.71
CA GLU A 58 -3.58 -6.45 -24.31
C GLU A 58 -4.17 -7.68 -23.58
N GLY A 59 -3.41 -8.20 -22.62
CA GLY A 59 -3.72 -9.40 -21.84
C GLY A 59 -4.72 -9.11 -20.72
N ALA A 60 -5.84 -8.50 -21.08
CA ALA A 60 -6.86 -8.04 -20.13
C ALA A 60 -8.05 -9.00 -20.01
N CYS A 61 -7.91 -10.25 -20.44
CA CYS A 61 -9.02 -11.19 -20.59
C CYS A 61 -9.81 -11.40 -19.28
N THR A 62 -9.17 -11.36 -18.11
CA THR A 62 -9.85 -11.44 -16.81
C THR A 62 -10.82 -10.29 -16.56
N GLY A 63 -10.39 -9.04 -16.77
CA GLY A 63 -11.26 -7.88 -16.64
C GLY A 63 -12.38 -7.87 -17.68
N PHE A 64 -12.10 -8.31 -18.91
CA PHE A 64 -13.10 -8.41 -19.97
C PHE A 64 -14.12 -9.54 -19.74
N GLY A 65 -13.67 -10.71 -19.28
CA GLY A 65 -14.52 -11.84 -18.96
C GLY A 65 -15.44 -11.51 -17.79
N LEU A 66 -14.92 -10.86 -16.74
CA LEU A 66 -15.73 -10.43 -15.61
C LEU A 66 -16.70 -9.31 -16.01
N ALA A 67 -16.26 -8.33 -16.81
CA ALA A 67 -17.15 -7.30 -17.35
C ALA A 67 -18.29 -7.90 -18.19
N ALA A 68 -18.02 -8.92 -18.99
CA ALA A 68 -19.04 -9.65 -19.75
C ALA A 68 -20.09 -10.28 -18.81
N THR A 69 -19.66 -10.92 -17.72
CA THR A 69 -20.56 -11.47 -16.70
C THR A 69 -21.39 -10.37 -16.04
N ILE A 70 -20.77 -9.28 -15.57
CA ILE A 70 -21.47 -8.18 -14.89
C ILE A 70 -22.48 -7.51 -15.83
N ASN A 71 -22.07 -7.19 -17.06
CA ASN A 71 -22.95 -6.60 -18.06
C ASN A 71 -24.15 -7.52 -18.37
N TYR A 72 -23.97 -8.83 -18.40
CA TYR A 72 -25.08 -9.78 -18.56
C TYR A 72 -26.05 -9.72 -17.37
N LEU A 73 -25.54 -9.73 -16.13
CA LEU A 73 -26.38 -9.70 -14.93
C LEU A 73 -27.17 -8.39 -14.82
N LEU A 74 -26.53 -7.26 -15.11
CA LEU A 74 -27.17 -5.94 -15.15
C LEU A 74 -28.25 -5.87 -16.23
N TRP A 75 -27.95 -6.36 -17.44
CA TRP A 75 -28.92 -6.46 -18.54
C TRP A 75 -30.09 -7.37 -18.17
N ARG A 76 -29.82 -8.54 -17.58
CA ARG A 76 -30.83 -9.52 -17.17
C ARG A 76 -31.78 -8.92 -16.14
N ARG A 77 -31.29 -8.15 -15.16
CA ARG A 77 -32.13 -7.44 -14.19
C ARG A 77 -33.15 -6.52 -14.86
N VAL A 78 -32.71 -5.73 -15.85
CA VAL A 78 -33.63 -4.86 -16.62
C VAL A 78 -34.66 -5.68 -17.38
N VAL A 79 -34.23 -6.71 -18.09
CA VAL A 79 -35.14 -7.56 -18.91
C VAL A 79 -36.16 -8.29 -18.04
N LEU A 80 -35.78 -8.76 -16.85
CA LEU A 80 -36.67 -9.45 -15.92
C LEU A 80 -37.62 -8.51 -15.17
N ALA A 81 -37.21 -7.25 -14.93
CA ALA A 81 -38.06 -6.24 -14.30
C ALA A 81 -39.08 -5.61 -15.28
N GLN A 82 -38.91 -5.78 -16.58
CA GLN A 82 -39.82 -5.23 -17.59
C GLN A 82 -41.10 -6.07 -17.73
N ASP A 83 -42.17 -5.59 -17.09
CA ASP A 83 -43.50 -6.22 -17.10
C ASP A 83 -44.23 -6.14 -18.47
N LYS A 84 -43.77 -5.29 -19.39
CA LYS A 84 -44.55 -4.83 -20.57
C LYS A 84 -44.27 -5.57 -21.88
N GLY A 85 -43.56 -6.69 -21.86
CA GLY A 85 -43.40 -7.57 -23.03
C GLY A 85 -42.55 -7.01 -24.19
N LYS A 86 -42.15 -5.74 -24.20
CA LYS A 86 -41.24 -5.14 -25.21
C LYS A 86 -39.77 -5.31 -24.81
N PRO A 87 -38.85 -5.58 -25.76
CA PRO A 87 -37.41 -5.57 -25.47
C PRO A 87 -36.91 -4.18 -25.06
N PRO A 88 -35.94 -4.08 -24.13
CA PRO A 88 -35.38 -2.79 -23.72
C PRO A 88 -34.72 -2.07 -24.89
N GLY A 89 -35.00 -0.78 -25.00
CA GLY A 89 -34.29 0.16 -25.86
C GLY A 89 -32.88 0.43 -25.36
N LYS A 90 -32.09 1.22 -26.12
CA LYS A 90 -30.72 1.55 -25.73
C LYS A 90 -30.66 2.36 -24.42
N SER A 91 -31.61 3.27 -24.23
CA SER A 91 -31.75 4.12 -23.04
C SER A 91 -32.13 3.37 -21.77
N ASP A 92 -32.76 2.20 -21.93
CA ASP A 92 -33.24 1.41 -20.80
C ASP A 92 -32.14 0.52 -20.21
N LEU A 93 -31.03 0.36 -20.95
CA LEU A 93 -29.92 -0.49 -20.54
C LEU A 93 -28.92 0.28 -19.69
N PRO A 94 -28.38 -0.35 -18.63
CA PRO A 94 -27.34 0.26 -17.82
C PRO A 94 -26.09 0.49 -18.66
N ALA A 95 -25.30 1.49 -18.28
CA ALA A 95 -23.98 1.72 -18.84
C ALA A 95 -23.11 0.46 -18.71
N GLN A 96 -22.30 0.19 -19.71
CA GLN A 96 -21.33 -0.91 -19.64
C GLN A 96 -20.32 -0.63 -18.52
N VAL A 97 -19.92 -1.66 -17.79
CA VAL A 97 -18.89 -1.53 -16.76
C VAL A 97 -17.49 -1.44 -17.34
N SER A 98 -16.58 -0.78 -16.63
CA SER A 98 -15.20 -0.59 -17.04
C SER A 98 -14.41 -1.89 -16.99
N GLN A 99 -13.99 -2.38 -18.16
CA GLN A 99 -13.07 -3.52 -18.24
C GLN A 99 -11.66 -3.13 -17.74
N ARG A 100 -11.30 -1.85 -17.92
CA ARG A 100 -10.02 -1.29 -17.47
C ARG A 100 -9.92 -1.35 -15.95
N MET A 101 -10.94 -0.90 -15.23
CA MET A 101 -10.97 -0.95 -13.77
C MET A 101 -10.85 -2.41 -13.28
N LEU A 102 -11.69 -3.31 -13.80
CA LEU A 102 -11.67 -4.72 -13.37
C LEU A 102 -10.30 -5.38 -13.61
N TYR A 103 -9.71 -5.18 -14.80
CA TYR A 103 -8.39 -5.73 -15.10
C TYR A 103 -7.29 -5.09 -14.25
N HIS A 104 -7.30 -3.76 -14.14
CA HIS A 104 -6.29 -3.01 -13.42
C HIS A 104 -6.25 -3.41 -11.94
N LEU A 105 -7.42 -3.43 -11.29
CA LEU A 105 -7.55 -3.79 -9.89
C LEU A 105 -7.31 -5.29 -9.64
N ALA A 106 -7.65 -6.17 -10.59
CA ALA A 106 -7.34 -7.60 -10.46
C ALA A 106 -5.86 -7.85 -10.16
N ARG A 107 -4.93 -7.03 -10.70
CA ARG A 107 -3.49 -7.15 -10.45
C ARG A 107 -3.07 -6.81 -9.02
N PHE A 108 -3.82 -5.96 -8.31
CA PHE A 108 -3.55 -5.67 -6.89
C PHE A 108 -3.94 -6.85 -6.00
N TYR A 109 -5.00 -7.56 -6.37
CA TYR A 109 -5.58 -8.67 -5.61
C TYR A 109 -5.08 -10.05 -6.05
N ASP A 110 -4.20 -10.11 -7.05
CA ASP A 110 -3.54 -11.34 -7.45
C ASP A 110 -2.45 -11.71 -6.43
N GLU A 111 -2.27 -13.00 -6.15
CA GLU A 111 -1.69 -13.48 -4.89
C GLU A 111 -0.15 -13.35 -4.76
N TRP A 112 0.51 -12.45 -5.51
CA TRP A 112 1.95 -12.18 -5.39
C TRP A 112 2.28 -10.69 -5.60
N PRO A 113 2.56 -9.92 -4.53
CA PRO A 113 3.18 -8.60 -4.63
C PRO A 113 4.65 -8.77 -5.04
N GLY A 114 5.09 -8.30 -6.22
CA GLY A 114 6.52 -8.36 -6.53
C GLY A 114 7.00 -7.86 -7.89
N GLU A 115 6.74 -8.57 -8.98
CA GLU A 115 7.57 -8.44 -10.19
C GLU A 115 6.73 -8.59 -11.48
N ASP A 116 7.04 -7.74 -12.48
CA ASP A 116 6.44 -7.61 -13.82
C ASP A 116 5.16 -8.44 -14.09
N TYR A 117 4.01 -7.82 -13.81
CA TYR A 117 2.68 -8.42 -13.96
C TYR A 117 2.24 -8.46 -15.43
N GLU A 118 2.59 -9.52 -16.12
CA GLU A 118 1.87 -9.93 -17.34
C GLU A 118 0.81 -10.99 -16.97
N GLY A 119 -0.44 -10.54 -16.82
CA GLY A 119 -1.62 -11.36 -16.49
C GLY A 119 -2.31 -11.03 -15.16
N SER A 120 -3.45 -11.68 -14.91
CA SER A 120 -4.12 -11.72 -13.60
C SER A 120 -4.97 -12.99 -13.46
N SER A 121 -5.47 -13.27 -12.27
CA SER A 121 -6.32 -14.44 -11.96
C SER A 121 -7.82 -14.10 -11.89
N CYS A 122 -8.68 -15.12 -12.00
CA CYS A 122 -10.12 -14.94 -11.85
C CYS A 122 -10.47 -14.50 -10.43
N ARG A 123 -9.86 -15.13 -9.41
CA ARG A 123 -10.03 -14.75 -8.01
C ARG A 123 -9.60 -13.31 -7.77
N GLY A 124 -8.46 -12.87 -8.32
CA GLY A 124 -8.01 -11.48 -8.19
C GLY A 124 -9.05 -10.48 -8.68
N ALA A 125 -9.66 -10.75 -9.85
CA ALA A 125 -10.72 -9.91 -10.41
C ALA A 125 -12.00 -9.91 -9.54
N VAL A 126 -12.44 -11.07 -9.05
CA VAL A 126 -13.61 -11.19 -8.17
C VAL A 126 -13.37 -10.50 -6.82
N LYS A 127 -12.18 -10.67 -6.21
CA LYS A 127 -11.78 -9.98 -4.97
C LYS A 127 -11.76 -8.47 -5.16
N ALA A 128 -11.22 -7.98 -6.28
CA ALA A 128 -11.21 -6.57 -6.61
C ALA A 128 -12.64 -6.00 -6.71
N TRP A 129 -13.53 -6.68 -7.42
CA TRP A 129 -14.93 -6.28 -7.55
C TRP A 129 -15.65 -6.29 -6.19
N TYR A 130 -15.37 -7.28 -5.33
CA TYR A 130 -15.89 -7.33 -3.97
C TYR A 130 -15.45 -6.14 -3.11
N LYS A 131 -14.21 -5.67 -3.26
CA LYS A 131 -13.65 -4.59 -2.45
C LYS A 131 -13.95 -3.18 -2.97
N HIS A 132 -14.14 -3.03 -4.29
CA HIS A 132 -14.23 -1.71 -4.92
C HIS A 132 -15.47 -1.50 -5.80
N GLY A 133 -16.36 -2.47 -5.93
CA GLY A 133 -17.42 -2.38 -6.94
C GLY A 133 -16.82 -2.26 -8.34
N VAL A 134 -17.58 -1.68 -9.28
CA VAL A 134 -17.08 -1.38 -10.63
C VAL A 134 -17.77 -0.16 -11.23
N CYS A 135 -16.99 0.83 -11.66
CA CYS A 135 -17.52 2.00 -12.34
C CYS A 135 -17.92 1.66 -13.78
N SER A 136 -18.72 2.54 -14.38
CA SER A 136 -19.05 2.53 -15.79
C SER A 136 -17.83 2.85 -16.66
N LEU A 137 -17.91 2.41 -17.91
CA LEU A 137 -16.86 2.57 -18.92
C LEU A 137 -16.45 4.04 -19.11
N ASP A 138 -17.36 4.99 -18.87
CA ASP A 138 -17.15 6.42 -19.09
C ASP A 138 -16.18 7.03 -18.07
N PHE A 139 -16.13 6.50 -16.84
CA PHE A 139 -15.20 6.94 -15.80
C PHE A 139 -13.80 6.38 -16.01
N TRP A 140 -13.69 5.14 -16.49
CA TRP A 140 -12.39 4.50 -16.69
C TRP A 140 -12.33 3.74 -18.02
N PRO A 141 -12.11 4.44 -19.14
CA PRO A 141 -12.13 3.82 -20.46
C PRO A 141 -10.91 2.91 -20.69
N TYR A 142 -11.11 1.83 -21.44
CA TYR A 142 -10.02 0.93 -21.84
C TYR A 142 -9.23 1.44 -23.04
N TYR A 143 -9.92 2.08 -23.98
CA TYR A 143 -9.37 2.65 -25.19
C TYR A 143 -9.24 4.18 -25.08
N ASP A 144 -8.16 4.74 -25.61
CA ASP A 144 -8.04 6.17 -25.80
C ASP A 144 -8.92 6.68 -26.96
N GLU A 145 -8.96 8.00 -27.15
CA GLU A 145 -9.68 8.65 -28.26
C GLU A 145 -9.20 8.19 -29.64
N GLN A 146 -7.99 7.63 -29.74
CA GLN A 146 -7.42 7.07 -30.97
C GLN A 146 -7.65 5.55 -31.08
N GLY A 147 -8.43 4.94 -30.19
CA GLY A 147 -8.76 3.52 -30.20
C GLY A 147 -7.62 2.60 -29.73
N ARG A 148 -6.60 3.13 -29.04
CA ARG A 148 -5.46 2.34 -28.52
C ARG A 148 -5.72 1.93 -27.08
N ALA A 149 -5.42 0.67 -26.76
CA ALA A 149 -5.45 0.18 -25.38
C ALA A 149 -4.28 0.76 -24.59
N ARG A 150 -4.54 1.80 -23.78
CA ARG A 150 -3.54 2.49 -22.95
C ARG A 150 -4.14 2.78 -21.58
N PHE A 151 -3.31 2.66 -20.55
CA PHE A 151 -3.71 3.07 -19.22
C PHE A 151 -3.92 4.60 -19.16
N ARG A 152 -5.00 5.01 -18.51
CA ARG A 152 -5.31 6.38 -18.10
C ARG A 152 -5.86 6.31 -16.69
N LYS A 153 -5.61 7.33 -15.85
CA LYS A 153 -6.27 7.45 -14.54
C LYS A 153 -7.80 7.58 -14.73
N PRO A 154 -8.62 7.10 -13.77
CA PRO A 154 -10.07 7.29 -13.84
C PRO A 154 -10.43 8.77 -13.71
N LYS A 155 -11.60 9.14 -14.21
CA LYS A 155 -12.20 10.46 -13.98
C LYS A 155 -12.65 10.60 -12.52
N GLU A 156 -12.70 11.83 -12.03
CA GLU A 156 -13.31 12.15 -10.74
C GLU A 156 -14.75 11.64 -10.67
N GLY A 157 -15.17 11.11 -9.52
CA GLY A 157 -16.51 10.53 -9.32
C GLY A 157 -16.59 9.02 -9.59
N TRP A 158 -15.48 8.38 -9.98
CA TRP A 158 -15.47 6.94 -10.28
C TRP A 158 -15.76 6.09 -9.04
N GLU A 159 -15.41 6.58 -7.84
CA GLU A 159 -15.60 5.86 -6.60
C GLU A 159 -17.08 5.70 -6.25
N GLU A 160 -17.83 6.79 -6.39
CA GLU A 160 -19.28 6.85 -6.19
C GLU A 160 -19.99 5.99 -7.24
N ASP A 161 -19.62 6.13 -8.52
CA ASP A 161 -20.22 5.32 -9.58
C ASP A 161 -19.86 3.82 -9.42
N ALA A 162 -18.70 3.48 -8.88
CA ALA A 162 -18.36 2.08 -8.60
C ALA A 162 -19.20 1.47 -7.47
N ALA A 163 -19.55 2.27 -6.44
CA ALA A 163 -20.37 1.85 -5.31
C ALA A 163 -21.82 1.48 -5.70
N GLU A 164 -22.29 1.96 -6.86
CA GLU A 164 -23.60 1.61 -7.43
C GLU A 164 -23.66 0.18 -8.01
N ARG A 165 -22.50 -0.46 -8.21
CA ARG A 165 -22.41 -1.80 -8.83
C ARG A 165 -21.54 -2.76 -7.99
N PRO A 166 -21.85 -2.98 -6.71
CA PRO A 166 -21.05 -3.84 -5.85
C PRO A 166 -21.29 -5.32 -6.16
N LEU A 167 -20.33 -6.16 -5.77
CA LEU A 167 -20.51 -7.61 -5.70
C LEU A 167 -21.15 -7.95 -4.34
N GLY A 168 -22.25 -8.68 -4.37
CA GLY A 168 -22.93 -9.18 -3.17
C GLY A 168 -22.22 -10.42 -2.63
N VAL A 169 -22.58 -11.57 -3.17
CA VAL A 169 -22.00 -12.87 -2.79
C VAL A 169 -21.31 -13.49 -4.00
N TYR A 170 -20.22 -14.21 -3.74
CA TYR A 170 -19.51 -14.98 -4.74
C TYR A 170 -19.11 -16.33 -4.17
N TYR A 171 -19.21 -17.36 -5.01
CA TYR A 171 -18.87 -18.73 -4.68
C TYR A 171 -17.99 -19.35 -5.76
N ARG A 172 -17.05 -20.19 -5.34
CA ARG A 172 -16.26 -21.02 -6.24
C ARG A 172 -17.06 -22.28 -6.58
N ILE A 173 -17.20 -22.56 -7.87
CA ILE A 173 -17.86 -23.77 -8.36
C ILE A 173 -16.78 -24.84 -8.56
N ASP A 174 -17.06 -26.10 -8.24
CA ASP A 174 -16.22 -27.20 -8.70
C ASP A 174 -16.27 -27.26 -10.23
N LYS A 175 -15.14 -26.94 -10.86
CA LYS A 175 -15.00 -26.94 -12.32
C LYS A 175 -15.27 -28.32 -12.94
N ASN A 176 -15.11 -29.40 -12.16
CA ASN A 176 -15.32 -30.76 -12.64
C ASN A 176 -16.81 -31.16 -12.57
N SER A 177 -17.62 -30.43 -11.80
CA SER A 177 -19.06 -30.65 -11.70
C SER A 177 -19.82 -29.85 -12.76
N LEU A 178 -20.05 -30.50 -13.91
CA LEU A 178 -20.87 -29.90 -14.98
C LEU A 178 -22.30 -29.57 -14.51
N THR A 179 -22.83 -30.36 -13.58
CA THR A 179 -24.17 -30.16 -13.01
C THR A 179 -24.21 -28.87 -12.20
N ASP A 180 -23.23 -28.63 -11.33
CA ASP A 180 -23.20 -27.43 -10.48
C ASP A 180 -23.02 -26.16 -11.31
N MET A 181 -22.17 -26.23 -12.35
CA MET A 181 -22.02 -25.13 -13.30
C MET A 181 -23.31 -24.80 -14.04
N ARG A 182 -24.06 -25.82 -14.51
CA ARG A 182 -25.36 -25.60 -15.15
C ARG A 182 -26.38 -25.05 -14.16
N ALA A 183 -26.40 -25.54 -12.93
CA ALA A 183 -27.25 -25.03 -11.86
C ALA A 183 -26.97 -23.55 -11.58
N ALA A 184 -25.70 -23.18 -11.41
CA ALA A 184 -25.28 -21.80 -11.20
C ALA A 184 -25.67 -20.88 -12.37
N ILE A 185 -25.49 -21.34 -13.61
CA ILE A 185 -25.93 -20.61 -14.81
C ILE A 185 -27.45 -20.44 -14.83
N GLN A 186 -28.24 -21.47 -14.48
CA GLN A 186 -29.70 -21.38 -14.49
C GLN A 186 -30.21 -20.44 -13.39
N GLU A 187 -29.64 -20.52 -12.19
CA GLU A 187 -29.99 -19.69 -11.03
C GLU A 187 -29.63 -18.22 -11.26
N VAL A 188 -28.35 -17.95 -11.50
CA VAL A 188 -27.80 -16.59 -11.55
C VAL A 188 -27.80 -16.00 -12.95
N GLY A 189 -27.80 -16.85 -13.97
CA GLY A 189 -27.88 -16.47 -15.38
C GLY A 189 -26.55 -16.54 -16.12
N ALA A 190 -25.43 -16.32 -15.43
CA ALA A 190 -24.09 -16.42 -15.98
C ALA A 190 -23.06 -16.75 -14.90
N ILE A 191 -21.96 -17.36 -15.31
CA ILE A 191 -20.78 -17.62 -14.47
C ILE A 191 -19.52 -17.09 -15.15
N TYR A 192 -18.57 -16.66 -14.33
CA TYR A 192 -17.27 -16.16 -14.76
C TYR A 192 -16.25 -17.29 -14.68
N VAL A 193 -15.53 -17.54 -15.78
CA VAL A 193 -14.66 -18.71 -15.89
C VAL A 193 -13.33 -18.40 -16.56
N SER A 194 -12.36 -19.29 -16.37
CA SER A 194 -11.14 -19.37 -17.18
C SER A 194 -10.95 -20.78 -17.75
N ALA A 195 -10.32 -20.86 -18.92
CA ALA A 195 -9.93 -22.12 -19.54
C ALA A 195 -8.63 -21.97 -20.34
N GLN A 196 -8.01 -23.10 -20.63
CA GLN A 196 -6.90 -23.18 -21.57
C GLN A 196 -7.44 -23.13 -23.00
N VAL A 197 -7.02 -22.12 -23.77
CA VAL A 197 -7.40 -21.95 -25.17
C VAL A 197 -6.51 -22.79 -26.07
N HIS A 198 -7.09 -23.29 -27.16
CA HIS A 198 -6.43 -24.10 -28.19
C HIS A 198 -6.86 -23.67 -29.60
N GLN A 199 -6.35 -24.31 -30.65
CA GLN A 199 -6.60 -23.91 -32.05
C GLN A 199 -8.10 -23.88 -32.44
N GLY A 200 -8.94 -24.68 -31.79
CA GLY A 200 -10.39 -24.74 -32.04
C GLY A 200 -11.12 -23.43 -31.73
N TRP A 201 -10.54 -22.58 -30.90
CA TRP A 201 -11.06 -21.25 -30.58
C TRP A 201 -10.87 -20.24 -31.71
N MET A 202 -10.11 -20.57 -32.77
CA MET A 202 -9.86 -19.66 -33.90
C MET A 202 -11.05 -19.67 -34.89
N LEU A 203 -12.24 -19.36 -34.37
CA LEU A 203 -13.49 -19.34 -35.14
C LEU A 203 -13.56 -18.10 -36.03
N LYS A 204 -13.91 -18.30 -37.30
CA LYS A 204 -14.23 -17.22 -38.23
C LYS A 204 -15.64 -16.70 -37.97
N LYS A 205 -15.90 -15.45 -38.40
CA LYS A 205 -17.23 -14.85 -38.41
C LYS A 205 -18.22 -15.76 -39.15
N SER A 206 -19.31 -16.11 -38.48
CA SER A 206 -20.39 -16.87 -39.12
C SER A 206 -21.08 -16.08 -40.24
N LYS A 207 -21.41 -16.76 -41.34
CA LYS A 207 -22.09 -16.19 -42.52
C LYS A 207 -23.61 -16.04 -42.24
N GLY A 208 -24.00 -15.01 -41.47
CA GLY A 208 -25.41 -14.63 -41.28
C GLY A 208 -26.29 -15.67 -40.55
N GLY A 209 -27.55 -15.32 -40.27
CA GLY A 209 -28.57 -16.19 -39.64
C GLY A 209 -29.02 -15.77 -38.24
N THR A 210 -30.20 -16.28 -37.83
CA THR A 210 -30.77 -16.08 -36.49
C THR A 210 -29.97 -16.84 -35.44
N VAL A 211 -29.58 -16.16 -34.37
CA VAL A 211 -28.85 -16.79 -33.25
C VAL A 211 -29.79 -17.64 -32.44
N SER A 212 -29.46 -18.92 -32.28
CA SER A 212 -30.20 -19.89 -31.47
C SER A 212 -29.28 -20.99 -30.95
N HIS A 213 -29.80 -21.80 -30.03
CA HIS A 213 -29.11 -22.96 -29.49
C HIS A 213 -28.64 -23.96 -30.55
N LYS A 214 -29.25 -23.97 -31.75
CA LYS A 214 -28.89 -24.86 -32.86
C LYS A 214 -27.85 -24.24 -33.79
N THR A 215 -27.86 -22.92 -33.98
CA THR A 215 -27.03 -22.22 -34.98
C THR A 215 -25.68 -21.78 -34.47
N LEU A 216 -25.46 -21.75 -33.15
CA LEU A 216 -24.14 -21.42 -32.59
C LEU A 216 -23.06 -22.43 -33.04
N PRO A 217 -21.87 -21.97 -33.49
CA PRO A 217 -20.77 -22.84 -33.87
C PRO A 217 -20.17 -23.51 -32.64
N ARG A 218 -19.66 -24.72 -32.80
CA ARG A 218 -18.92 -25.44 -31.75
C ARG A 218 -17.43 -25.12 -31.85
N ILE A 219 -16.80 -24.89 -30.71
CA ILE A 219 -15.34 -24.91 -30.56
C ILE A 219 -14.92 -26.37 -30.74
N ARG A 220 -14.08 -26.64 -31.75
CA ARG A 220 -13.65 -28.02 -32.07
C ARG A 220 -12.42 -28.37 -31.24
N TRP A 221 -12.61 -29.29 -30.30
CA TRP A 221 -11.53 -29.83 -29.48
C TRP A 221 -11.28 -31.31 -29.79
N GLN A 222 -10.03 -31.73 -29.62
CA GLN A 222 -9.58 -33.11 -29.67
C GLN A 222 -8.48 -33.27 -28.61
N GLU A 223 -8.35 -34.47 -28.04
CA GLU A 223 -7.49 -34.75 -26.89
C GLU A 223 -6.00 -34.41 -27.11
N LYS A 224 -5.51 -34.54 -28.35
CA LYS A 224 -4.10 -34.29 -28.71
C LYS A 224 -3.76 -32.83 -29.04
N VAL A 225 -4.70 -31.89 -28.90
CA VAL A 225 -4.47 -30.50 -29.31
C VAL A 225 -3.65 -29.75 -28.27
N ARG A 226 -2.55 -29.14 -28.72
CA ARG A 226 -1.68 -28.36 -27.83
C ARG A 226 -2.37 -27.09 -27.34
N PRO A 227 -2.26 -26.79 -26.03
CA PRO A 227 -2.74 -25.55 -25.45
C PRO A 227 -1.93 -24.33 -25.94
N LYS A 228 -2.60 -23.19 -26.09
CA LYS A 228 -2.00 -21.92 -26.58
C LYS A 228 -1.82 -20.84 -25.51
N GLY A 229 -2.76 -20.71 -24.59
CA GLY A 229 -2.68 -19.78 -23.45
C GLY A 229 -3.94 -19.82 -22.58
N GLY A 230 -3.90 -19.21 -21.40
CA GLY A 230 -5.07 -19.10 -20.53
C GLY A 230 -5.97 -17.94 -20.97
N HIS A 231 -7.28 -18.13 -20.92
CA HIS A 231 -8.26 -17.11 -21.28
C HIS A 231 -9.45 -17.11 -20.32
N ALA A 232 -9.90 -15.92 -19.95
CA ALA A 232 -11.07 -15.72 -19.08
C ALA A 232 -12.24 -15.13 -19.88
N PHE A 233 -13.45 -15.63 -19.59
CA PHE A 233 -14.67 -15.33 -20.35
C PHE A 233 -15.92 -15.62 -19.51
N ALA A 234 -17.10 -15.33 -20.07
CA ALA A 234 -18.38 -15.61 -19.42
C ALA A 234 -19.07 -16.82 -20.06
N LEU A 235 -19.65 -17.69 -19.23
CA LEU A 235 -20.63 -18.69 -19.66
C LEU A 235 -22.02 -18.18 -19.32
N VAL A 236 -22.84 -17.96 -20.34
CA VAL A 236 -24.16 -17.30 -20.22
C VAL A 236 -25.33 -18.26 -20.48
N GLY A 237 -25.03 -19.55 -20.57
CA GLY A 237 -26.01 -20.56 -20.93
C GLY A 237 -25.40 -21.93 -21.16
N PHE A 238 -26.25 -22.91 -21.45
CA PHE A 238 -25.87 -24.27 -21.79
C PHE A 238 -26.94 -24.95 -22.65
N ASN A 239 -26.57 -26.04 -23.30
CA ASN A 239 -27.50 -26.94 -24.00
C ASN A 239 -26.90 -28.34 -24.10
N ARG A 240 -27.58 -29.26 -24.80
CA ARG A 240 -27.08 -30.64 -25.03
C ARG A 240 -25.67 -30.74 -25.61
N ARG A 241 -25.19 -29.69 -26.30
CA ARG A 241 -23.90 -29.67 -27.02
C ARG A 241 -22.75 -29.13 -26.16
N GLY A 242 -23.04 -28.39 -25.08
CA GLY A 242 -22.03 -27.72 -24.28
C GLY A 242 -22.51 -26.41 -23.63
N PHE A 243 -21.56 -25.68 -23.05
CA PHE A 243 -21.78 -24.34 -22.51
C PHE A 243 -21.79 -23.27 -23.61
N ILE A 244 -22.57 -22.21 -23.42
CA ILE A 244 -22.63 -21.05 -24.32
C ILE A 244 -21.62 -20.00 -23.85
N VAL A 245 -20.56 -19.83 -24.62
CA VAL A 245 -19.50 -18.86 -24.37
C VAL A 245 -19.90 -17.50 -24.91
N GLN A 246 -19.82 -16.47 -24.08
CA GLN A 246 -19.61 -15.10 -24.53
C GLN A 246 -18.12 -14.78 -24.46
N ASN A 247 -17.51 -14.53 -25.61
CA ASN A 247 -16.10 -14.17 -25.69
C ASN A 247 -15.91 -12.63 -25.73
N SER A 248 -14.67 -12.19 -25.54
CA SER A 248 -14.23 -10.80 -25.56
C SER A 248 -13.32 -10.48 -26.76
N TRP A 249 -13.48 -11.21 -27.88
CA TRP A 249 -12.74 -10.98 -29.15
C TRP A 249 -13.61 -10.29 -30.21
N GLY A 250 -14.60 -9.53 -29.75
CA GLY A 250 -15.51 -8.76 -30.60
C GLY A 250 -16.58 -9.59 -31.32
N PRO A 251 -17.53 -8.89 -31.98
CA PRO A 251 -18.70 -9.52 -32.60
C PRO A 251 -18.38 -10.32 -33.88
N ASN A 252 -17.14 -10.27 -34.37
CA ASN A 252 -16.70 -11.01 -35.54
C ASN A 252 -16.14 -12.40 -35.17
N TRP A 253 -15.97 -12.71 -33.89
CA TRP A 253 -15.63 -14.04 -33.43
C TRP A 253 -16.88 -14.93 -33.32
N GLY A 254 -16.80 -16.17 -33.81
CA GLY A 254 -17.93 -17.10 -33.82
C GLY A 254 -19.19 -16.52 -34.47
N THR A 255 -20.34 -16.69 -33.82
CA THR A 255 -21.59 -16.02 -34.20
C THR A 255 -21.85 -14.85 -33.26
N LYS A 256 -21.53 -13.64 -33.71
CA LYS A 256 -21.77 -12.38 -32.97
C LYS A 256 -21.08 -12.34 -31.59
N GLY A 257 -19.93 -12.99 -31.43
CA GLY A 257 -19.21 -13.11 -30.15
C GLY A 257 -19.49 -14.39 -29.37
N PHE A 258 -20.34 -15.28 -29.89
CA PHE A 258 -20.80 -16.48 -29.19
C PHE A 258 -20.40 -17.77 -29.90
N ALA A 259 -20.15 -18.80 -29.10
CA ALA A 259 -19.91 -20.17 -29.55
C ALA A 259 -20.33 -21.17 -28.47
N VAL A 260 -20.33 -22.46 -28.81
CA VAL A 260 -20.52 -23.55 -27.86
C VAL A 260 -19.16 -24.17 -27.51
N LEU A 261 -18.83 -24.19 -26.22
CA LEU A 261 -17.73 -24.96 -25.66
C LEU A 261 -18.26 -26.33 -25.23
N THR A 262 -17.75 -27.41 -25.82
CA THR A 262 -18.26 -28.76 -25.52
C THR A 262 -17.93 -29.16 -24.08
N TYR A 263 -18.72 -30.06 -23.51
CA TYR A 263 -18.49 -30.53 -22.14
C TYR A 263 -17.13 -31.22 -21.98
N ASP A 264 -16.75 -32.05 -22.94
CA ASP A 264 -15.43 -32.73 -22.93
C ASP A 264 -14.27 -31.73 -22.98
N ASP A 265 -14.42 -30.66 -23.78
CA ASP A 265 -13.43 -29.59 -23.86
C ASP A 265 -13.32 -28.84 -22.52
N TRP A 266 -14.46 -28.53 -21.89
CA TRP A 266 -14.46 -27.91 -20.57
C TRP A 266 -13.83 -28.80 -19.49
N VAL A 267 -14.16 -30.10 -19.44
CA VAL A 267 -13.58 -31.01 -18.45
C VAL A 267 -12.06 -31.09 -18.60
N ALA A 268 -11.56 -31.11 -19.85
CA ALA A 268 -10.13 -31.17 -20.14
C ALA A 268 -9.39 -29.85 -19.89
N ASN A 269 -9.99 -28.71 -20.26
CA ASN A 269 -9.29 -27.42 -20.35
C ASN A 269 -9.78 -26.34 -19.36
N GLY A 270 -10.92 -26.56 -18.70
CA GLY A 270 -11.49 -25.65 -17.71
C GLY A 270 -10.60 -25.52 -16.48
N ARG A 271 -10.43 -24.29 -15.98
CA ARG A 271 -9.52 -23.95 -14.88
C ARG A 271 -10.25 -23.41 -13.67
N ASP A 272 -10.93 -22.28 -13.82
CA ASP A 272 -11.62 -21.60 -12.73
C ASP A 272 -13.09 -21.37 -13.08
N ALA A 273 -13.97 -21.48 -12.09
CA ALA A 273 -15.38 -21.20 -12.23
C ALA A 273 -15.92 -20.50 -10.99
N TRP A 274 -16.50 -19.32 -11.19
CA TRP A 274 -17.06 -18.46 -10.15
C TRP A 274 -18.48 -18.06 -10.52
N VAL A 275 -19.40 -18.23 -9.57
CA VAL A 275 -20.72 -17.61 -9.63
C VAL A 275 -20.69 -16.37 -8.75
N CYS A 276 -21.23 -15.26 -9.26
CA CYS A 276 -21.22 -13.96 -8.61
C CYS A 276 -22.60 -13.34 -8.72
N VAL A 277 -23.13 -12.80 -7.63
CA VAL A 277 -24.40 -12.06 -7.61
C VAL A 277 -24.16 -10.59 -7.33
N MET A 278 -24.85 -9.74 -8.07
CA MET A 278 -24.81 -8.28 -7.87
C MET A 278 -25.32 -7.91 -6.47
N GLY A 279 -24.58 -7.08 -5.75
CA GLY A 279 -24.96 -6.56 -4.43
C GLY A 279 -25.99 -5.43 -4.49
N ALA A 280 -26.37 -4.93 -3.31
CA ALA A 280 -27.19 -3.73 -3.17
C ALA A 280 -26.29 -2.47 -3.24
N PRO A 281 -26.68 -1.42 -3.98
CA PRO A 281 -25.95 -0.16 -4.01
C PRO A 281 -25.73 0.43 -2.62
N THR A 282 -24.61 1.14 -2.44
CA THR A 282 -24.27 1.80 -1.17
C THR A 282 -23.92 3.26 -1.40
N GLU A 283 -24.35 4.15 -0.51
CA GLU A 283 -24.05 5.60 -0.58
C GLU A 283 -22.57 5.93 -0.24
N SER A 284 -21.76 4.94 0.17
CA SER A 284 -20.37 5.15 0.57
C SER A 284 -19.40 5.08 -0.61
N LYS A 285 -18.40 5.96 -0.60
CA LYS A 285 -17.28 5.90 -1.55
C LYS A 285 -16.46 4.63 -1.32
N VAL A 286 -16.08 3.97 -2.40
CA VAL A 286 -15.15 2.83 -2.33
C VAL A 286 -13.74 3.31 -2.00
N LYS A 287 -12.95 2.45 -1.35
CA LYS A 287 -11.57 2.79 -0.96
C LYS A 287 -10.69 3.04 -2.20
N LYS A 288 -9.85 4.07 -2.16
CA LYS A 288 -8.87 4.43 -3.21
C LYS A 288 -7.52 3.74 -3.04
N HIS A 289 -7.35 3.02 -1.94
CA HIS A 289 -6.10 2.36 -1.60
C HIS A 289 -6.30 0.86 -1.36
N PHE A 290 -5.21 0.11 -1.57
CA PHE A 290 -5.14 -1.33 -1.37
C PHE A 290 -4.16 -1.67 -0.25
N VAL A 291 -4.66 -2.34 0.79
CA VAL A 291 -3.84 -2.94 1.85
C VAL A 291 -3.89 -4.46 1.69
N SER A 292 -2.74 -5.12 1.70
CA SER A 292 -2.71 -6.59 1.60
C SER A 292 -3.25 -7.23 2.87
N THR A 293 -3.93 -8.38 2.75
CA THR A 293 -4.51 -9.12 3.90
C THR A 293 -3.55 -9.42 5.05
N SER A 294 -2.23 -9.51 4.81
CA SER A 294 -1.23 -9.67 5.87
C SER A 294 -1.06 -8.40 6.71
N ALA A 295 -1.11 -7.22 6.07
CA ALA A 295 -1.05 -5.93 6.74
C ALA A 295 -2.39 -5.61 7.45
N ASP A 296 -3.53 -6.00 6.86
CA ASP A 296 -4.84 -5.96 7.55
C ASP A 296 -4.82 -6.85 8.81
N ARG A 297 -4.23 -8.05 8.71
CA ARG A 297 -4.08 -8.97 9.85
C ARG A 297 -3.18 -8.38 10.94
N GLU A 298 -2.01 -7.84 10.58
CA GLU A 298 -1.16 -7.11 11.52
C GLU A 298 -1.92 -5.97 12.19
N GLN A 299 -2.64 -5.15 11.43
CA GLN A 299 -3.45 -4.05 11.96
C GLN A 299 -4.57 -4.54 12.91
N SER A 300 -5.20 -5.68 12.62
CA SER A 300 -6.21 -6.29 13.50
C SER A 300 -5.61 -6.95 14.76
N LEU A 301 -4.42 -7.53 14.68
CA LEU A 301 -3.69 -8.07 15.83
C LEU A 301 -3.17 -6.96 16.74
N PHE A 302 -2.71 -5.84 16.17
CA PHE A 302 -2.35 -4.64 16.93
C PHE A 302 -3.54 -3.92 17.56
N ASN A 303 -4.74 -4.03 16.97
CA ASN A 303 -5.97 -3.56 17.63
C ASN A 303 -6.40 -4.49 18.76
N ALA A 304 -5.95 -5.75 18.75
CA ALA A 304 -6.15 -6.73 19.80
C ALA A 304 -4.91 -6.78 20.70
N ASP A 305 -4.65 -5.70 21.43
CA ASP A 305 -3.58 -5.68 22.44
C ASP A 305 -3.91 -6.68 23.57
N PRO A 306 -3.17 -7.79 23.73
CA PRO A 306 -3.45 -8.80 24.76
C PRO A 306 -3.20 -8.26 26.18
N THR A 307 -2.48 -7.13 26.30
CA THR A 307 -2.18 -6.49 27.59
C THR A 307 -3.31 -5.58 28.08
N THR A 308 -4.39 -5.43 27.30
CA THR A 308 -5.59 -4.67 27.68
C THR A 308 -6.78 -5.58 28.01
N PHE A 309 -6.55 -6.63 28.80
CA PHE A 309 -7.62 -7.18 29.65
C PHE A 309 -7.78 -6.27 30.89
N ASP A 310 -8.08 -4.99 30.64
CA ASP A 310 -8.45 -4.07 31.69
C ASP A 310 -9.94 -4.29 32.00
N LEU A 311 -10.21 -4.93 33.15
CA LEU A 311 -11.56 -5.12 33.71
C LEU A 311 -12.27 -3.79 34.00
N PHE A 312 -11.59 -2.66 33.82
CA PHE A 312 -12.15 -1.33 33.79
C PHE A 312 -12.08 -0.76 32.38
N ARG A 313 -13.17 -0.92 31.63
CA ARG A 313 -13.38 -0.23 30.34
C ARG A 313 -13.50 1.28 30.62
N GLN A 314 -12.38 1.98 30.80
CA GLN A 314 -12.37 3.43 30.62
C GLN A 314 -12.78 3.68 29.17
N GLU A 315 -13.95 4.28 28.97
CA GLU A 315 -14.32 4.84 27.68
C GLU A 315 -13.12 5.67 27.18
N LYS A 316 -12.51 5.28 26.05
CA LYS A 316 -11.55 6.14 25.34
C LYS A 316 -12.33 7.40 24.94
N ARG A 317 -12.33 8.41 25.81
CA ARG A 317 -12.89 9.73 25.49
C ARG A 317 -12.13 10.23 24.27
N GLU A 318 -12.84 10.40 23.16
CA GLU A 318 -12.28 11.03 21.96
C GLU A 318 -11.76 12.41 22.34
N TYR A 319 -10.52 12.72 21.92
CA TYR A 319 -9.95 14.03 22.13
C TYR A 319 -10.80 15.07 21.37
N GLN A 320 -11.24 16.12 22.07
CA GLN A 320 -12.00 17.20 21.45
C GLN A 320 -11.05 18.23 20.85
N TYR A 321 -10.85 18.12 19.53
CA TYR A 321 -10.06 19.07 18.76
C TYR A 321 -10.72 20.44 18.75
N GLN A 322 -9.96 21.47 19.15
CA GLN A 322 -10.40 22.86 19.10
C GLN A 322 -10.45 23.33 17.64
N ASP A 323 -9.42 23.01 16.87
CA ASP A 323 -9.39 23.27 15.43
C ASP A 323 -9.92 22.08 14.62
N LYS A 324 -10.89 22.35 13.74
CA LYS A 324 -11.45 21.32 12.84
C LYS A 324 -10.48 20.89 11.75
N LEU A 325 -9.53 21.74 11.37
CA LEU A 325 -8.54 21.50 10.31
C LEU A 325 -7.48 20.48 10.72
N VAL A 326 -7.21 20.36 12.03
CA VAL A 326 -6.18 19.46 12.56
C VAL A 326 -6.72 18.12 13.04
N LYS A 327 -7.99 17.84 12.77
CA LYS A 327 -8.60 16.53 13.05
C LYS A 327 -7.87 15.42 12.28
N PRO A 328 -7.75 14.21 12.87
CA PRO A 328 -7.09 13.11 12.22
C PRO A 328 -7.71 12.81 10.85
N TRP A 329 -6.86 12.63 9.84
CA TRP A 329 -7.32 12.26 8.51
C TRP A 329 -7.93 10.87 8.49
N ASP A 330 -8.77 10.63 7.48
CA ASP A 330 -9.10 9.25 7.11
C ASP A 330 -7.86 8.53 6.55
N GLU A 331 -7.97 7.21 6.48
CA GLU A 331 -6.88 6.35 6.02
C GLU A 331 -6.49 6.60 4.56
N GLY A 332 -7.45 6.90 3.69
CA GLY A 332 -7.21 7.16 2.27
C GLY A 332 -6.38 8.42 2.06
N LYS A 333 -6.73 9.52 2.74
CA LYS A 333 -5.94 10.76 2.71
C LYS A 333 -4.54 10.55 3.27
N ALA A 334 -4.35 9.73 4.31
CA ALA A 334 -3.01 9.37 4.77
C ALA A 334 -2.18 8.65 3.70
N TYR A 335 -2.78 7.68 2.97
CA TYR A 335 -2.10 7.02 1.85
C TYR A 335 -1.80 7.96 0.68
N ASP A 336 -2.64 8.96 0.43
CA ASP A 336 -2.42 9.97 -0.62
C ASP A 336 -1.15 10.81 -0.38
N HIS A 337 -0.63 10.80 0.85
CA HIS A 337 0.59 11.50 1.27
C HIS A 337 1.75 10.54 1.60
N THR A 338 1.65 9.25 1.30
CA THR A 338 2.62 8.24 1.79
C THR A 338 3.27 7.42 0.68
N VAL A 339 4.59 7.51 0.57
CA VAL A 339 5.39 6.60 -0.27
C VAL A 339 5.69 5.33 0.52
N VAL A 340 4.99 4.25 0.18
CA VAL A 340 5.18 2.93 0.80
C VAL A 340 6.27 2.15 0.07
N MET A 341 7.20 1.57 0.84
CA MET A 341 8.35 0.82 0.31
C MET A 341 8.41 -0.61 0.87
N GLY A 342 8.85 -1.55 0.04
CA GLY A 342 9.22 -2.90 0.47
C GLY A 342 10.58 -2.93 1.17
N ASN A 343 10.94 -4.07 1.73
CA ASN A 343 12.24 -4.28 2.40
C ASN A 343 13.43 -4.28 1.44
N ASP A 344 13.23 -4.06 0.15
CA ASP A 344 14.28 -3.82 -0.83
C ASP A 344 14.34 -2.33 -1.25
N GLY A 345 13.47 -1.49 -0.69
CA GLY A 345 13.33 -0.10 -1.06
C GLY A 345 12.61 0.14 -2.38
N LEU A 346 11.99 -0.88 -3.00
CA LEU A 346 11.07 -0.68 -4.11
C LEU A 346 9.76 -0.06 -3.62
N VAL A 347 9.19 0.84 -4.41
CA VAL A 347 7.87 1.39 -4.13
C VAL A 347 6.82 0.30 -4.27
N ILE A 348 5.95 0.19 -3.29
CA ILE A 348 4.75 -0.63 -3.34
C ILE A 348 3.60 0.30 -3.72
N ASN A 349 2.97 0.03 -4.86
CA ASN A 349 1.81 0.80 -5.26
C ASN A 349 0.61 0.46 -4.36
N ARG A 350 0.20 1.42 -3.53
CA ARG A 350 -0.98 1.31 -2.66
C ARG A 350 -2.19 2.07 -3.22
N LEU A 351 -1.98 3.00 -4.15
CA LEU A 351 -3.03 3.83 -4.72
C LEU A 351 -3.57 3.17 -5.98
N VAL A 352 -4.82 2.71 -5.91
CA VAL A 352 -5.39 1.81 -6.94
C VAL A 352 -5.65 2.50 -8.28
N VAL A 353 -5.49 3.82 -8.34
CA VAL A 353 -5.63 4.63 -9.55
C VAL A 353 -4.32 4.79 -10.32
N ASN A 354 -3.19 4.32 -9.78
CA ASN A 354 -1.86 4.50 -10.37
C ASN A 354 -1.37 3.21 -11.05
N ASN A 355 -0.65 3.30 -12.17
CA ASN A 355 -0.23 2.14 -12.96
C ASN A 355 1.07 1.46 -12.51
N GLY A 356 1.67 1.93 -11.41
CA GLY A 356 2.88 1.35 -10.86
C GLY A 356 3.72 2.36 -10.07
N PRO A 357 4.91 1.93 -9.62
CA PRO A 357 5.82 2.71 -8.75
C PRO A 357 6.06 4.17 -9.15
N VAL A 358 6.36 4.41 -10.43
CA VAL A 358 6.68 5.75 -10.93
C VAL A 358 5.44 6.64 -10.87
N ASP A 359 4.32 6.17 -11.40
CA ASP A 359 3.05 6.90 -11.36
C ASP A 359 2.62 7.18 -9.92
N THR A 360 2.81 6.24 -8.99
CA THR A 360 2.50 6.44 -7.57
C THR A 360 3.32 7.56 -6.95
N VAL A 361 4.64 7.59 -7.19
CA VAL A 361 5.49 8.66 -6.66
C VAL A 361 5.21 10.00 -7.33
N ASP A 362 4.95 10.00 -8.63
CA ASP A 362 4.61 11.22 -9.38
C ASP A 362 3.27 11.80 -8.90
N ASP A 363 2.28 10.95 -8.63
CA ASP A 363 0.99 11.33 -8.04
C ASP A 363 1.17 12.00 -6.67
N ILE A 364 1.93 11.37 -5.76
CA ILE A 364 2.11 11.83 -4.37
C ILE A 364 3.03 13.07 -4.27
N VAL A 365 4.08 13.13 -5.09
CA VAL A 365 5.17 14.11 -4.93
C VAL A 365 5.14 15.20 -5.99
N VAL A 366 4.36 15.06 -7.08
CA VAL A 366 4.24 16.09 -8.12
C VAL A 366 2.81 16.54 -8.33
N GLU A 367 1.90 15.62 -8.66
CA GLU A 367 0.55 15.98 -9.12
C GLU A 367 -0.30 16.56 -7.98
N LYS A 368 -0.43 15.85 -6.86
CA LYS A 368 -1.22 16.31 -5.71
C LYS A 368 -0.65 17.56 -5.04
N PRO A 369 0.68 17.68 -4.77
CA PRO A 369 1.23 18.94 -4.27
C PRO A 369 1.01 20.09 -5.23
N ALA A 370 1.18 19.89 -6.54
CA ALA A 370 0.97 20.95 -7.52
C ALA A 370 -0.50 21.41 -7.57
N ALA A 371 -1.46 20.48 -7.50
CA ALA A 371 -2.87 20.81 -7.42
C ALA A 371 -3.19 21.60 -6.14
N TRP A 372 -2.60 21.20 -5.01
CA TRP A 372 -2.76 21.89 -3.73
C TRP A 372 -2.14 23.30 -3.76
N PHE A 373 -0.92 23.45 -4.26
CA PHE A 373 -0.25 24.75 -4.41
C PHE A 373 -1.02 25.71 -5.32
N ALA A 374 -1.61 25.21 -6.41
CA ALA A 374 -2.42 26.02 -7.31
C ALA A 374 -3.65 26.62 -6.61
N GLY A 375 -4.18 25.95 -5.58
CA GLY A 375 -5.28 26.44 -4.75
C GLY A 375 -4.88 27.46 -3.68
N GLN A 376 -3.58 27.55 -3.33
CA GLN A 376 -3.07 28.43 -2.25
C GLN A 376 -2.75 29.85 -2.73
N GLY A 377 -2.43 30.05 -4.01
CA GLY A 377 -2.20 31.38 -4.60
C GLY A 377 -0.93 32.14 -4.15
N GLY A 378 -0.04 31.51 -3.38
CA GLY A 378 1.23 32.10 -2.92
C GLY A 378 2.43 31.75 -3.80
N ASP A 379 3.43 32.65 -3.83
CA ASP A 379 4.69 32.46 -4.58
C ASP A 379 5.66 31.47 -3.90
N GLU A 380 5.64 31.42 -2.56
CA GLU A 380 6.42 30.46 -1.77
C GLU A 380 5.55 29.28 -1.37
N THR A 381 6.07 28.08 -1.61
CA THR A 381 5.37 26.82 -1.32
C THR A 381 6.27 25.91 -0.50
N ASN A 382 5.71 25.25 0.51
CA ASN A 382 6.48 24.39 1.41
C ASN A 382 6.04 22.93 1.26
N ILE A 383 7.02 22.04 1.12
CA ILE A 383 6.81 20.59 1.19
C ILE A 383 7.75 19.99 2.24
N VAL A 384 7.23 19.11 3.09
CA VAL A 384 8.05 18.37 4.06
C VAL A 384 8.08 16.89 3.72
N LEU A 385 9.27 16.31 3.71
CA LEU A 385 9.47 14.86 3.62
C LEU A 385 9.77 14.33 5.02
N TYR A 386 8.89 13.48 5.53
CA TYR A 386 8.98 12.91 6.87
C TYR A 386 9.37 11.43 6.80
N ALA A 387 10.54 11.10 7.36
CA ALA A 387 11.03 9.74 7.53
C ALA A 387 10.96 9.36 9.02
N HIS A 388 9.98 8.52 9.38
CA HIS A 388 9.80 8.07 10.77
C HIS A 388 10.97 7.25 11.32
N GLY A 389 11.03 7.19 12.65
CA GLY A 389 11.99 6.40 13.39
C GLY A 389 11.81 4.91 13.19
N GLY A 390 12.76 4.33 12.46
CA GLY A 390 12.96 2.88 12.34
C GLY A 390 11.74 2.14 11.86
N LEU A 391 11.50 2.22 10.55
CA LEU A 391 10.69 1.27 9.78
C LEU A 391 9.49 0.77 10.58
N ASN A 392 8.53 1.63 10.89
CA ASN A 392 7.29 1.15 11.51
C ASN A 392 6.56 0.26 10.50
N SER A 393 5.80 -0.72 10.99
CA SER A 393 4.81 -1.42 10.16
C SER A 393 3.92 -0.42 9.41
N GLU A 394 3.43 -0.83 8.23
CA GLU A 394 2.60 0.03 7.39
C GLU A 394 1.39 0.59 8.17
N GLY A 395 0.71 -0.27 8.94
CA GLY A 395 -0.45 0.11 9.74
C GLY A 395 -0.12 1.10 10.87
N ALA A 396 0.96 0.88 11.62
CA ALA A 396 1.37 1.80 12.69
C ALA A 396 1.79 3.17 12.14
N SER A 397 2.51 3.17 11.01
CA SER A 397 2.89 4.40 10.32
C SER A 397 1.66 5.18 9.85
N ILE A 398 0.68 4.53 9.21
CA ILE A 398 -0.52 5.20 8.72
C ILE A 398 -1.36 5.77 9.87
N LYS A 399 -1.50 5.06 11.00
CA LYS A 399 -2.18 5.60 12.20
C LYS A 399 -1.53 6.90 12.68
N ARG A 400 -0.19 6.92 12.79
CA ARG A 400 0.56 8.12 13.17
C ARG A 400 0.37 9.26 12.17
N ILE A 401 0.46 8.97 10.87
CA ILE A 401 0.31 9.95 9.79
C ILE A 401 -1.07 10.60 9.84
N ARG A 402 -2.13 9.82 10.08
CA ARG A 402 -3.49 10.35 10.21
C ARG A 402 -3.59 11.44 11.27
N THR A 403 -2.93 11.26 12.41
CA THR A 403 -2.94 12.26 13.49
C THR A 403 -1.95 13.40 13.26
N MET A 404 -0.78 13.15 12.69
CA MET A 404 0.30 14.14 12.59
C MET A 404 0.24 15.02 11.34
N ALA A 405 -0.11 14.46 10.19
CA ALA A 405 -0.14 15.16 8.90
C ALA A 405 -1.07 16.39 8.84
N PRO A 406 -2.27 16.39 9.48
CA PRO A 406 -3.17 17.55 9.48
C PRO A 406 -2.49 18.83 9.97
N TYR A 407 -1.61 18.75 10.97
CA TYR A 407 -0.91 19.93 11.50
C TYR A 407 0.04 20.57 10.49
N PHE A 408 0.69 19.78 9.63
CA PHE A 408 1.52 20.33 8.56
C PHE A 408 0.67 21.06 7.51
N GLU A 409 -0.40 20.40 7.03
CA GLU A 409 -1.27 20.97 5.98
C GLU A 409 -1.99 22.23 6.48
N ALA A 410 -2.52 22.22 7.71
CA ALA A 410 -3.18 23.38 8.31
C ALA A 410 -2.23 24.59 8.41
N ASN A 411 -0.94 24.36 8.65
CA ASN A 411 0.07 25.42 8.71
C ASN A 411 0.73 25.74 7.35
N GLY A 412 0.15 25.30 6.23
CA GLY A 412 0.62 25.67 4.90
C GLY A 412 1.84 24.89 4.40
N ILE A 413 2.06 23.68 4.91
CA ILE A 413 3.13 22.78 4.49
C ILE A 413 2.51 21.49 3.95
N TYR A 414 2.80 21.13 2.69
CA TYR A 414 2.35 19.85 2.15
C TYR A 414 3.21 18.70 2.70
N PRO A 415 2.66 17.72 3.45
CA PRO A 415 3.47 16.65 4.02
C PRO A 415 3.55 15.43 3.09
N VAL A 416 4.72 14.81 3.00
CA VAL A 416 4.94 13.51 2.34
C VAL A 416 5.70 12.60 3.30
N PHE A 417 5.17 11.40 3.52
CA PHE A 417 5.73 10.44 4.48
C PHE A 417 6.37 9.24 3.77
N PHE A 418 7.34 8.64 4.43
CA PHE A 418 7.93 7.35 4.04
C PHE A 418 7.51 6.26 5.02
N THR A 419 6.97 5.17 4.47
CA THR A 419 6.49 4.02 5.24
C THR A 419 7.06 2.73 4.67
N TRP A 420 7.34 1.76 5.53
CA TRP A 420 7.85 0.45 5.14
C TRP A 420 6.75 -0.59 5.29
N ARG A 421 6.75 -1.60 4.42
CA ARG A 421 5.75 -2.67 4.45
C ARG A 421 5.75 -3.42 5.78
N THR A 422 6.93 -3.76 6.27
CA THR A 422 7.12 -4.50 7.51
C THR A 422 8.06 -3.73 8.42
N GLY A 423 7.79 -3.80 9.71
CA GLY A 423 8.58 -3.07 10.66
C GLY A 423 9.81 -3.81 11.17
N LEU A 424 11.01 -3.25 10.94
CA LEU A 424 12.26 -3.90 11.35
C LEU A 424 12.66 -3.59 12.79
N LEU A 425 12.17 -2.50 13.39
CA LEU A 425 12.39 -2.28 14.83
C LEU A 425 11.59 -3.28 15.66
N GLU A 426 10.36 -3.55 15.27
CA GLU A 426 9.50 -4.57 15.87
C GLU A 426 10.17 -5.95 15.75
N SER A 427 10.83 -6.21 14.61
CA SER A 427 11.62 -7.44 14.42
C SER A 427 12.84 -7.51 15.36
N ILE A 428 13.53 -6.39 15.61
CA ILE A 428 14.65 -6.33 16.56
C ILE A 428 14.17 -6.64 17.98
N VAL A 429 13.08 -6.00 18.42
CA VAL A 429 12.50 -6.20 19.76
C VAL A 429 12.05 -7.66 19.93
N ALA A 430 11.33 -8.23 18.96
CA ALA A 430 10.86 -9.60 19.03
C ALA A 430 12.02 -10.63 19.11
N ILE A 431 13.09 -10.46 18.32
CA ILE A 431 14.26 -11.35 18.38
C ILE A 431 14.97 -11.23 19.74
N MET A 432 15.00 -10.04 20.32
CA MET A 432 15.60 -9.83 21.64
C MET A 432 14.78 -10.50 22.74
N ASP A 433 13.46 -10.36 22.73
CA ASP A 433 12.57 -11.05 23.68
C ASP A 433 12.76 -12.58 23.62
N ASP A 434 12.84 -13.14 22.41
CA ASP A 434 13.14 -14.56 22.21
C ASP A 434 14.51 -14.97 22.75
N ALA A 435 15.54 -14.13 22.57
CA ALA A 435 16.89 -14.40 23.08
C ALA A 435 16.91 -14.44 24.62
N VAL A 436 16.18 -13.54 25.28
CA VAL A 436 16.03 -13.53 26.75
C VAL A 436 15.33 -14.78 27.24
N ASN A 437 14.20 -15.14 26.63
CA ASN A 437 13.43 -16.34 27.00
C ASN A 437 14.28 -17.62 26.89
N ARG A 438 15.19 -17.71 25.92
CA ARG A 438 16.13 -18.84 25.78
C ARG A 438 17.21 -18.87 26.84
N LEU A 439 17.73 -17.70 27.24
CA LEU A 439 18.77 -17.61 28.26
C LEU A 439 18.23 -17.86 29.66
N PHE A 440 16.92 -17.64 29.88
CA PHE A 440 16.27 -17.79 31.18
C PHE A 440 14.98 -18.66 31.07
N PRO A 441 15.11 -19.99 30.85
CA PRO A 441 13.97 -20.86 30.49
C PRO A 441 12.93 -21.11 31.60
N HIS A 442 13.27 -20.82 32.86
CA HIS A 442 12.44 -21.13 34.03
C HIS A 442 11.47 -20.00 34.43
N TYR A 443 11.47 -18.88 33.69
CA TYR A 443 10.66 -17.71 34.01
C TYR A 443 9.52 -17.57 33.00
N LYS A 444 8.28 -17.45 33.47
CA LYS A 444 7.07 -17.39 32.63
C LYS A 444 6.78 -15.96 32.14
N GLY A 445 7.82 -15.25 31.71
CA GLY A 445 7.72 -13.90 31.16
C GLY A 445 8.48 -12.85 31.94
N ILE A 446 8.45 -11.63 31.40
CA ILE A 446 9.29 -10.48 31.77
C ILE A 446 9.06 -10.04 33.22
N GLU A 447 7.84 -10.19 33.76
CA GLU A 447 7.49 -9.79 35.13
C GLU A 447 8.22 -10.62 36.22
N ASP A 448 8.41 -11.93 36.01
CA ASP A 448 9.11 -12.80 36.98
C ASP A 448 10.61 -12.50 37.05
N VAL A 449 11.24 -12.18 35.90
CA VAL A 449 12.65 -11.75 35.83
C VAL A 449 12.82 -10.36 36.47
N LEU A 450 11.82 -9.48 36.34
CA LEU A 450 11.81 -8.14 36.93
C LEU A 450 11.75 -8.15 38.47
N ALA A 451 11.05 -9.12 39.05
CA ALA A 451 10.90 -9.24 40.50
C ALA A 451 12.20 -9.72 41.19
N GLU A 452 12.89 -10.72 40.65
CA GLU A 452 14.14 -11.24 41.24
C GLU A 452 15.40 -10.41 40.89
N ALA A 453 15.40 -9.68 39.77
CA ALA A 453 16.52 -8.83 39.36
C ALA A 453 16.72 -7.55 40.20
N ARG A 454 15.82 -7.25 41.16
CA ARG A 454 16.03 -6.15 42.11
C ARG A 454 17.15 -6.45 43.13
N GLU A 455 17.51 -7.72 43.35
CA GLU A 455 18.58 -8.11 44.29
C GLU A 455 19.95 -8.38 43.64
N ARG A 456 20.08 -8.47 42.30
CA ARG A 456 21.37 -8.69 41.62
C ARG A 456 21.62 -7.74 40.44
N ALA A 457 22.82 -7.14 40.47
CA ALA A 457 23.38 -6.09 39.62
C ALA A 457 22.83 -5.97 38.17
N SER A 458 22.06 -4.89 37.91
CA SER A 458 21.53 -4.48 36.60
C SER A 458 22.57 -4.39 35.49
N ASP A 459 23.80 -4.01 35.81
CA ASP A 459 24.90 -3.89 34.84
C ASP A 459 25.32 -5.22 34.24
N ILE A 460 25.15 -6.33 34.97
CA ILE A 460 25.47 -7.68 34.47
C ILE A 460 24.41 -8.11 33.45
N LEU A 461 23.13 -7.83 33.71
CA LEU A 461 22.04 -8.14 32.80
C LEU A 461 22.17 -7.37 31.48
N ASP A 462 22.44 -6.07 31.53
CA ASP A 462 22.66 -5.27 30.31
C ASP A 462 23.84 -5.80 29.50
N ARG A 463 24.94 -6.19 30.15
CA ARG A 463 26.12 -6.71 29.47
C ARG A 463 25.87 -8.11 28.88
N THR A 464 25.11 -8.95 29.56
CA THR A 464 24.67 -10.25 29.03
C THR A 464 23.70 -10.07 27.87
N LEU A 465 22.78 -9.09 27.93
CA LEU A 465 21.89 -8.71 26.83
C LEU A 465 22.65 -8.13 25.64
N GLU A 466 23.68 -7.30 25.87
CA GLU A 466 24.54 -6.77 24.81
C GLU A 466 25.25 -7.92 24.08
N VAL A 467 25.89 -8.84 24.82
CA VAL A 467 26.54 -10.03 24.25
C VAL A 467 25.54 -10.98 23.59
N ALA A 468 24.31 -11.11 24.11
CA ALA A 468 23.27 -11.91 23.48
C ALA A 468 22.66 -11.21 22.25
N SER A 469 22.62 -9.88 22.21
CA SER A 469 22.18 -9.09 21.06
C SER A 469 23.26 -9.02 19.97
N GLU A 470 24.52 -9.29 20.33
CA GLU A 470 25.58 -9.61 19.37
C GLU A 470 25.36 -10.96 18.66
N ASN A 471 24.35 -11.76 19.04
CA ASN A 471 23.91 -12.90 18.23
C ASN A 471 23.64 -12.43 16.78
N LEU A 472 24.09 -13.24 15.81
CA LEU A 472 24.06 -12.94 14.37
C LEU A 472 22.68 -12.44 13.87
N GLY A 473 21.57 -12.79 14.54
CA GLY A 473 20.21 -12.38 14.19
C GLY A 473 19.91 -10.88 14.34
N VAL A 474 20.07 -10.28 15.54
CA VAL A 474 19.64 -8.89 15.80
C VAL A 474 20.51 -7.89 15.01
N LYS A 475 21.82 -8.12 15.02
CA LYS A 475 22.79 -7.34 14.23
C LYS A 475 22.53 -7.46 12.72
N ALA A 476 22.10 -8.62 12.23
CA ALA A 476 21.72 -8.79 10.82
C ALA A 476 20.47 -7.97 10.47
N VAL A 477 19.44 -7.92 11.32
CA VAL A 477 18.24 -7.10 11.07
C VAL A 477 18.58 -5.61 11.01
N TRP A 478 19.40 -5.10 11.94
CA TRP A 478 19.89 -3.71 11.88
C TRP A 478 20.72 -3.43 10.62
N SER A 479 21.59 -4.37 10.25
CA SER A 479 22.39 -4.25 9.01
C SER A 479 21.50 -4.25 7.76
N GLN A 480 20.48 -5.10 7.73
CA GLN A 480 19.49 -5.17 6.67
C GLN A 480 18.70 -3.86 6.58
N MET A 481 18.26 -3.27 7.70
CA MET A 481 17.62 -1.95 7.71
C MET A 481 18.49 -0.88 7.02
N LYS A 482 19.78 -0.80 7.34
CA LYS A 482 20.71 0.13 6.68
C LYS A 482 20.83 -0.14 5.17
N GLN A 483 20.92 -1.42 4.78
CA GLN A 483 20.97 -1.83 3.38
C GLN A 483 19.69 -1.48 2.63
N ASN A 484 18.51 -1.63 3.26
CA ASN A 484 17.22 -1.30 2.66
C ASN A 484 17.09 0.20 2.41
N ALA A 485 17.50 1.02 3.40
CA ALA A 485 17.55 2.47 3.26
C ALA A 485 18.49 2.88 2.11
N GLU A 486 19.67 2.26 2.00
CA GLU A 486 20.58 2.50 0.88
C GLU A 486 19.96 2.07 -0.46
N ALA A 487 19.39 0.86 -0.53
CA ALA A 487 18.77 0.29 -1.71
C ALA A 487 17.66 1.19 -2.25
N SER A 488 16.82 1.75 -1.38
CA SER A 488 15.75 2.70 -1.75
C SER A 488 16.26 3.97 -2.47
N ALA A 489 17.54 4.31 -2.30
CA ALA A 489 18.20 5.45 -2.92
C ALA A 489 19.14 5.07 -4.07
N MET A 490 19.28 3.78 -4.40
CA MET A 490 20.12 3.34 -5.51
C MET A 490 19.50 3.71 -6.87
N LYS A 491 20.36 4.06 -7.83
CA LYS A 491 19.95 4.33 -9.22
C LYS A 491 19.66 3.03 -9.98
N SER A 492 20.31 1.93 -9.60
CA SER A 492 20.13 0.60 -10.19
C SER A 492 18.82 -0.03 -9.69
N GLY A 493 17.89 -0.28 -10.61
CA GLY A 493 16.53 -0.76 -10.33
C GLY A 493 15.51 0.37 -10.52
N ASN A 494 14.64 0.27 -11.53
CA ASN A 494 13.84 1.38 -12.04
C ASN A 494 12.72 1.90 -11.11
N ASN A 495 12.57 1.39 -9.88
CA ASN A 495 11.38 1.64 -9.04
C ASN A 495 11.70 1.91 -7.54
N ARG A 496 12.90 2.43 -7.22
CA ARG A 496 13.35 2.67 -5.84
C ARG A 496 12.76 3.96 -5.23
N GLY A 497 12.16 3.88 -4.03
CA GLY A 497 11.30 4.94 -3.47
C GLY A 497 11.99 6.28 -3.21
N ALA A 498 13.10 6.29 -2.47
CA ALA A 498 13.86 7.51 -2.21
C ALA A 498 14.47 8.10 -3.50
N TYR A 499 14.95 7.25 -4.42
CA TYR A 499 15.48 7.70 -5.71
C TYR A 499 14.41 8.35 -6.59
N LEU A 500 13.25 7.72 -6.75
CA LEU A 500 12.12 8.26 -7.50
C LEU A 500 11.60 9.56 -6.88
N THR A 501 11.52 9.62 -5.54
CA THR A 501 11.05 10.82 -4.83
C THR A 501 11.95 12.02 -5.12
N VAL A 502 13.28 11.85 -5.10
CA VAL A 502 14.20 12.95 -5.45
C VAL A 502 14.06 13.38 -6.92
N LYS A 503 13.83 12.45 -7.85
CA LYS A 503 13.54 12.82 -9.24
C LYS A 503 12.23 13.57 -9.38
N ALA A 504 11.21 13.18 -8.63
CA ALA A 504 9.92 13.86 -8.57
C ALA A 504 10.06 15.29 -8.03
N LEU A 505 10.77 15.46 -6.93
CA LEU A 505 11.09 16.77 -6.36
C LEU A 505 11.85 17.67 -7.33
N ALA A 506 12.80 17.13 -8.11
CA ALA A 506 13.50 17.91 -9.13
C ALA A 506 12.54 18.48 -10.19
N ARG A 507 11.52 17.71 -10.59
CA ARG A 507 10.49 18.20 -11.51
C ARG A 507 9.55 19.20 -10.84
N LEU A 508 9.15 18.95 -9.59
CA LEU A 508 8.30 19.85 -8.83
C LEU A 508 8.98 21.20 -8.59
N GLN A 509 10.25 21.22 -8.15
CA GLN A 509 11.04 22.45 -7.94
C GLN A 509 11.29 23.21 -9.25
N LYS A 510 11.36 22.51 -10.39
CA LYS A 510 11.40 23.17 -11.71
C LYS A 510 10.07 23.85 -12.05
N LYS A 511 8.93 23.26 -11.63
CA LYS A 511 7.59 23.81 -11.84
C LYS A 511 7.27 24.97 -10.88
N TYR A 512 7.78 24.90 -9.65
CA TYR A 512 7.60 25.91 -8.60
C TYR A 512 8.97 26.40 -8.12
N PRO A 513 9.53 27.47 -8.71
CA PRO A 513 10.84 27.99 -8.33
C PRO A 513 10.94 28.45 -6.86
N GLY A 514 9.82 28.87 -6.25
CA GLY A 514 9.69 29.21 -4.84
C GLY A 514 9.43 28.01 -3.91
N LEU A 515 9.65 26.78 -4.37
CA LEU A 515 9.45 25.57 -3.55
C LEU A 515 10.58 25.38 -2.53
N ASN A 516 10.21 25.43 -1.25
CA ASN A 516 11.04 25.05 -0.12
C ASN A 516 10.80 23.58 0.25
N ILE A 517 11.88 22.79 0.21
CA ILE A 517 11.83 21.35 0.53
C ILE A 517 12.46 21.14 1.91
N HIS A 518 11.68 20.64 2.85
CA HIS A 518 12.11 20.38 4.23
C HIS A 518 12.21 18.88 4.47
N LEU A 519 13.20 18.45 5.24
CA LEU A 519 13.41 17.06 5.61
C LEU A 519 13.25 16.89 7.12
N VAL A 520 12.45 15.93 7.57
CA VAL A 520 12.34 15.55 8.99
C VAL A 520 12.62 14.06 9.12
N GLY A 521 13.61 13.71 9.94
CA GLY A 521 14.02 12.32 10.14
C GLY A 521 14.09 11.96 11.61
N HIS A 522 13.26 11.03 12.04
CA HIS A 522 13.38 10.45 13.38
C HIS A 522 14.22 9.17 13.32
N SER A 523 15.05 8.92 14.33
CA SER A 523 15.85 7.69 14.50
C SER A 523 16.51 7.22 13.20
N ALA A 524 16.20 6.00 12.70
CA ALA A 524 16.76 5.46 11.47
C ALA A 524 16.30 6.19 10.19
N GLY A 525 15.27 7.02 10.26
CA GLY A 525 14.91 7.97 9.20
C GLY A 525 16.10 8.86 8.81
N SER A 526 17.02 9.15 9.74
CA SER A 526 18.26 9.87 9.43
C SER A 526 19.18 9.12 8.45
N ILE A 527 19.08 7.80 8.37
CA ILE A 527 19.85 6.98 7.42
C ILE A 527 19.24 7.09 6.02
N LEU A 528 17.91 6.96 5.92
CA LEU A 528 17.17 7.16 4.67
C LEU A 528 17.43 8.55 4.06
N LEU A 529 17.27 9.60 4.87
CA LEU A 529 17.48 10.98 4.42
C LEU A 529 18.93 11.25 4.03
N GLY A 530 19.92 10.69 4.74
CA GLY A 530 21.32 10.79 4.34
C GLY A 530 21.59 10.20 2.95
N HIS A 531 20.99 9.05 2.64
CA HIS A 531 21.07 8.48 1.28
C HIS A 531 20.32 9.32 0.24
N MET A 532 19.18 9.93 0.59
CA MET A 532 18.46 10.86 -0.28
C MET A 532 19.27 12.11 -0.62
N LEU A 533 19.96 12.72 0.34
CA LEU A 533 20.80 13.91 0.13
C LEU A 533 21.88 13.68 -0.95
N ARG A 534 22.43 12.47 -1.04
CA ARG A 534 23.35 12.06 -2.12
C ARG A 534 22.72 12.20 -3.49
N ASN A 535 21.44 11.86 -3.62
CA ASN A 535 20.68 11.99 -4.87
C ASN A 535 20.19 13.41 -5.13
N CYS A 536 19.89 14.21 -4.10
CA CYS A 536 19.54 15.62 -4.26
C CYS A 536 20.64 16.37 -5.00
N ARG A 537 21.90 16.17 -4.60
CA ARG A 537 23.07 16.68 -5.32
C ARG A 537 23.07 16.32 -6.81
N ARG A 538 22.81 15.04 -7.14
CA ARG A 538 22.85 14.52 -8.51
C ARG A 538 21.76 15.12 -9.39
N ASN A 539 20.60 15.40 -8.80
CA ASN A 539 19.43 15.92 -9.51
C ASN A 539 19.23 17.44 -9.32
N LYS A 540 20.22 18.14 -8.74
CA LYS A 540 20.19 19.59 -8.47
C LYS A 540 18.98 20.04 -7.61
N VAL A 541 18.54 19.18 -6.70
CA VAL A 541 17.49 19.51 -5.73
C VAL A 541 18.12 20.22 -4.53
N ARG A 542 17.59 21.39 -4.17
CA ARG A 542 18.01 22.13 -2.97
C ARG A 542 17.04 21.84 -1.82
N ILE A 543 17.61 21.70 -0.62
CA ILE A 543 16.88 21.48 0.63
C ILE A 543 16.91 22.78 1.44
N ALA A 544 15.73 23.22 1.89
CA ALA A 544 15.56 24.43 2.68
C ALA A 544 15.92 24.20 4.16
N SER A 545 15.53 23.07 4.75
CA SER A 545 15.98 22.68 6.08
C SER A 545 15.95 21.17 6.31
N CYS A 546 16.70 20.70 7.30
CA CYS A 546 16.70 19.31 7.74
C CYS A 546 16.67 19.25 9.27
N THR A 547 15.66 18.60 9.84
CA THR A 547 15.53 18.37 11.29
C THR A 547 15.67 16.88 11.56
N LEU A 548 16.53 16.50 12.50
CA LEU A 548 16.71 15.11 12.92
C LEU A 548 16.36 14.94 14.40
N TYR A 549 15.49 13.98 14.69
CA TYR A 549 15.13 13.59 16.05
C TYR A 549 15.83 12.28 16.40
N ALA A 550 16.57 12.24 17.52
CA ALA A 550 17.27 11.06 18.03
C ALA A 550 18.00 10.26 16.92
N ALA A 551 18.79 10.94 16.08
CA ALA A 551 19.34 10.38 14.85
C ALA A 551 20.14 9.08 15.10
N ALA A 552 19.69 7.96 14.53
CA ALA A 552 20.34 6.66 14.76
C ALA A 552 21.47 6.34 13.78
N CYS A 553 21.76 7.24 12.84
CA CYS A 553 22.92 7.11 11.96
C CYS A 553 24.23 7.30 12.74
N SER A 554 25.27 6.54 12.37
CA SER A 554 26.61 6.73 12.93
C SER A 554 27.17 8.10 12.55
N VAL A 555 28.10 8.62 13.35
CA VAL A 555 28.80 9.89 13.05
C VAL A 555 29.61 9.79 11.75
N ASP A 556 30.19 8.63 11.44
CA ASP A 556 30.83 8.38 10.15
C ASP A 556 29.84 8.56 8.98
N PHE A 557 28.64 7.98 9.10
CA PHE A 557 27.58 8.16 8.11
C PHE A 557 27.18 9.64 8.00
N ALA A 558 27.03 10.33 9.13
CA ALA A 558 26.68 11.75 9.18
C ALA A 558 27.71 12.61 8.42
N ASN A 559 29.00 12.36 8.62
CA ASN A 559 30.08 13.02 7.88
C ASN A 559 29.98 12.75 6.36
N ARG A 560 29.77 11.49 5.96
CA ARG A 560 29.73 11.11 4.53
C ARG A 560 28.52 11.68 3.79
N HIS A 561 27.41 11.92 4.48
CA HIS A 561 26.14 12.28 3.87
C HIS A 561 25.71 13.72 4.15
N TYR A 562 25.67 14.14 5.41
CA TYR A 562 25.16 15.46 5.82
C TYR A 562 26.22 16.56 5.65
N ILE A 563 27.44 16.37 6.18
CA ILE A 563 28.53 17.34 5.93
C ILE A 563 28.76 17.46 4.43
N ARG A 564 28.82 16.33 3.71
CA ARG A 564 29.02 16.34 2.26
C ARG A 564 27.88 17.02 1.49
N ALA A 565 26.64 16.95 1.97
CA ALA A 565 25.53 17.69 1.37
C ALA A 565 25.73 19.21 1.54
N ILE A 566 26.21 19.63 2.71
CA ILE A 566 26.49 21.02 3.04
C ILE A 566 27.67 21.57 2.24
N GLU A 567 28.78 20.84 2.17
CA GLU A 567 29.94 21.18 1.32
C GLU A 567 29.59 21.29 -0.18
N LYS A 568 28.51 20.62 -0.61
CA LYS A 568 28.03 20.63 -1.99
C LYS A 568 26.82 21.54 -2.19
N ASN A 569 26.53 22.43 -1.23
CA ASN A 569 25.48 23.43 -1.29
C ASN A 569 24.07 22.84 -1.54
N VAL A 570 23.82 21.62 -1.08
CA VAL A 570 22.48 21.00 -1.11
C VAL A 570 21.62 21.48 0.06
N LEU A 571 22.24 21.66 1.23
CA LEU A 571 21.65 22.10 2.49
C LEU A 571 22.62 23.13 3.10
N LYS A 572 22.15 24.18 3.78
CA LYS A 572 23.07 25.07 4.51
C LYS A 572 23.30 24.53 5.92
N LYS A 573 24.47 24.83 6.48
CA LYS A 573 24.83 24.42 7.84
C LYS A 573 23.86 24.95 8.90
N SER A 574 23.43 26.21 8.76
CA SER A 574 22.46 26.87 9.66
C SER A 574 21.09 26.21 9.68
N ASP A 575 20.79 25.40 8.66
CA ASP A 575 19.46 24.85 8.41
C ASP A 575 19.40 23.35 8.76
N LEU A 576 20.43 22.81 9.43
CA LEU A 576 20.47 21.46 10.00
C LEU A 576 20.21 21.54 11.51
N TYR A 577 19.15 20.90 11.98
CA TYR A 577 18.69 20.93 13.37
C TYR A 577 18.66 19.55 13.99
N LEU A 578 19.06 19.43 15.25
CA LEU A 578 19.12 18.17 15.99
C LEU A 578 18.33 18.27 17.29
N HIS A 579 17.50 17.26 17.56
CA HIS A 579 16.83 17.07 18.84
C HIS A 579 17.29 15.73 19.43
N LEU A 580 17.83 15.77 20.65
CA LEU A 580 18.40 14.62 21.34
C LEU A 580 17.79 14.49 22.72
N LEU A 581 17.89 13.31 23.32
CA LEU A 581 17.72 13.15 24.76
C LEU A 581 19.04 13.42 25.47
N SER A 582 18.97 13.83 26.73
CA SER A 582 20.16 13.88 27.58
C SER A 582 20.71 12.47 27.82
N ASP A 583 22.00 12.38 28.18
CA ASP A 583 22.61 11.08 28.49
C ASP A 583 21.92 10.37 29.67
N ALA A 584 21.43 11.15 30.65
CA ALA A 584 20.69 10.62 31.78
C ALA A 584 19.38 9.98 31.34
N ARG A 585 18.61 10.65 30.47
CA ARG A 585 17.35 10.12 29.94
C ARG A 585 17.56 8.92 29.02
N GLU A 586 18.58 8.95 28.15
CA GLU A 586 18.92 7.79 27.30
C GLU A 586 19.30 6.54 28.10
N ARG A 587 19.91 6.71 29.29
CA ARG A 587 20.28 5.60 30.18
C ARG A 587 19.13 5.12 31.07
N ASP A 588 18.10 5.93 31.24
CA ASP A 588 16.87 5.59 31.98
C ASP A 588 15.75 5.07 31.05
N ASP A 589 15.93 5.21 29.73
CA ASP A 589 15.02 4.68 28.70
C ASP A 589 15.09 3.15 28.59
N THR A 590 14.15 2.54 27.87
CA THR A 590 14.14 1.09 27.61
C THR A 590 13.70 0.77 26.18
N VAL A 591 14.23 -0.30 25.61
CA VAL A 591 13.76 -0.86 24.32
C VAL A 591 13.64 -2.38 24.42
N GLY A 592 12.41 -2.88 24.38
CA GLY A 592 12.14 -4.29 24.69
C GLY A 592 12.75 -4.66 26.05
N PRO A 593 13.60 -5.71 26.12
CA PRO A 593 14.23 -6.13 27.36
C PRO A 593 15.50 -5.31 27.73
N TYR A 594 16.00 -4.45 26.84
CA TYR A 594 17.21 -3.66 27.09
C TYR A 594 16.89 -2.41 27.91
N ARG A 595 17.61 -2.20 29.02
CA ARG A 595 17.30 -1.17 30.03
C ARG A 595 17.97 0.19 29.77
N LYS A 596 18.28 0.47 28.51
CA LYS A 596 18.69 1.78 28.01
C LYS A 596 17.98 2.04 26.68
N SER A 597 18.19 3.21 26.10
CA SER A 597 17.62 3.58 24.82
C SER A 597 18.06 2.68 23.66
N LEU A 598 17.32 2.80 22.55
CA LEU A 598 17.69 2.19 21.27
C LEU A 598 19.06 2.67 20.77
N LEU A 599 19.44 3.94 20.98
CA LEU A 599 20.73 4.43 20.53
C LEU A 599 21.88 3.78 21.30
N TYR A 600 21.70 3.52 22.59
CA TYR A 600 22.65 2.73 23.38
C TYR A 600 22.74 1.30 22.85
N LEU A 601 21.62 0.63 22.61
CA LEU A 601 21.63 -0.72 22.04
C LEU A 601 22.38 -0.78 20.70
N VAL A 602 22.08 0.15 19.80
CA VAL A 602 22.71 0.22 18.48
C VAL A 602 24.21 0.49 18.61
N SER A 603 24.60 1.46 19.46
CA SER A 603 25.99 1.85 19.71
C SER A 603 26.81 0.72 20.32
N ARG A 604 26.22 -0.07 21.22
CA ARG A 604 26.90 -1.12 21.97
C ARG A 604 26.89 -2.46 21.23
N ALA A 605 25.78 -2.89 20.65
CA ALA A 605 25.65 -4.26 20.13
C ALA A 605 25.44 -4.35 18.61
N LEU A 606 24.72 -3.40 17.98
CA LEU A 606 24.25 -3.58 16.61
C LEU A 606 25.16 -2.98 15.53
N GLU A 607 26.00 -2.00 15.88
CA GLU A 607 27.02 -1.51 14.98
C GLU A 607 28.21 -2.48 14.84
N ASN A 608 29.01 -2.28 13.79
CA ASN A 608 30.16 -3.16 13.53
C ASN A 608 31.21 -3.08 14.64
N LEU A 609 31.40 -1.89 15.21
CA LEU A 609 32.31 -1.65 16.32
C LEU A 609 31.49 -1.36 17.59
N HIS A 610 31.77 -2.10 18.66
CA HIS A 610 31.24 -1.79 19.99
C HIS A 610 31.63 -0.37 20.38
N LYS A 611 30.68 0.42 20.92
CA LYS A 611 30.81 1.86 21.26
C LYS A 611 30.94 2.78 20.05
N THR A 612 30.18 2.51 18.99
CA THR A 612 30.13 3.40 17.81
C THR A 612 29.34 4.67 18.15
N PRO A 613 29.90 5.88 17.92
CA PRO A 613 29.16 7.11 18.15
C PRO A 613 28.02 7.25 17.14
N LEU A 614 26.79 7.41 17.66
CA LEU A 614 25.60 7.72 16.88
C LEU A 614 25.25 9.19 17.05
N LEU A 615 24.85 9.84 15.95
CA LEU A 615 24.64 11.28 15.91
C LEU A 615 23.60 11.76 16.94
N GLY A 616 22.64 10.91 17.30
CA GLY A 616 21.58 11.20 18.26
C GLY A 616 22.02 11.20 19.73
N MET A 617 23.23 10.72 20.07
CA MET A 617 23.66 10.61 21.46
C MET A 617 24.25 11.94 21.97
N ALA A 618 23.76 12.47 23.10
CA ALA A 618 24.27 13.72 23.69
C ALA A 618 25.80 13.72 23.87
N ASN A 619 26.39 12.59 24.29
CA ASN A 619 27.84 12.43 24.47
C ASN A 619 28.67 12.72 23.20
N VAL A 620 28.08 12.66 21.99
CA VAL A 620 28.78 13.01 20.73
C VAL A 620 29.16 14.48 20.69
N PHE A 621 28.46 15.34 21.44
CA PHE A 621 28.69 16.78 21.49
C PHE A 621 29.59 17.22 22.66
N GLU A 622 30.16 16.26 23.39
CA GLU A 622 31.04 16.47 24.54
C GLU A 622 32.48 16.00 24.25
N PRO A 623 33.41 16.89 23.86
CA PRO A 623 34.80 16.51 23.58
C PRO A 623 35.54 15.87 24.76
N SER A 624 35.09 16.08 25.99
CA SER A 624 35.62 15.44 27.20
C SER A 624 35.47 13.92 27.17
N LYS A 625 34.35 13.40 26.62
CA LYS A 625 34.06 11.97 26.49
C LYS A 625 34.99 11.25 25.52
N ASN A 626 35.71 11.98 24.66
CA ASN A 626 36.67 11.39 23.72
C ASN A 626 37.92 10.83 24.42
N LYS A 627 38.22 11.28 25.65
CA LYS A 627 39.48 11.00 26.36
C LYS A 627 39.34 9.97 27.48
N ASP A 628 38.13 9.56 27.83
CA ASP A 628 37.89 8.68 28.98
C ASP A 628 38.21 7.20 28.71
N GLY A 629 38.46 6.82 27.45
CA GLY A 629 38.71 5.45 27.02
C GLY A 629 37.55 4.47 27.23
N LYS A 630 36.40 4.95 27.71
CA LYS A 630 35.25 4.17 28.16
C LYS A 630 34.00 4.44 27.33
N THR A 631 33.81 5.64 26.83
CA THR A 631 32.58 6.02 26.12
C THR A 631 32.58 5.55 24.68
N TRP A 632 33.69 5.73 23.96
CA TRP A 632 33.81 5.50 22.52
C TRP A 632 34.87 4.47 22.13
N ASN A 633 34.68 3.85 20.97
CA ASN A 633 35.69 3.03 20.34
C ASN A 633 36.82 3.89 19.78
N SER A 634 38.07 3.56 20.09
CA SER A 634 39.24 4.33 19.64
C SER A 634 39.32 4.48 18.12
N ALA A 635 38.88 3.46 17.36
CA ALA A 635 38.88 3.48 15.89
C ALA A 635 37.91 4.51 15.28
N THR A 636 36.93 5.00 16.05
CA THR A 636 35.89 5.95 15.59
C THR A 636 36.20 7.42 15.92
N LEU A 637 37.24 7.67 16.72
CA LEU A 637 37.55 8.99 17.26
C LEU A 637 37.89 10.02 16.17
N SER A 638 38.46 9.58 15.05
CA SER A 638 38.79 10.48 13.92
C SER A 638 37.52 11.07 13.29
N GLN A 639 36.53 10.22 13.02
CA GLN A 639 35.24 10.61 12.47
C GLN A 639 34.46 11.47 13.47
N LEU A 640 34.51 11.12 14.75
CA LEU A 640 33.88 11.91 15.82
C LEU A 640 34.45 13.33 15.91
N LYS A 641 35.78 13.47 15.92
CA LYS A 641 36.45 14.79 15.93
C LYS A 641 36.11 15.61 14.69
N THR A 642 35.96 14.96 13.53
CA THR A 642 35.56 15.63 12.29
C THR A 642 34.18 16.28 12.45
N TRP A 643 33.20 15.54 12.99
CA TRP A 643 31.87 16.08 13.27
C TRP A 643 31.89 17.19 14.31
N GLN A 644 32.60 16.98 15.43
CA GLN A 644 32.69 17.98 16.51
C GLN A 644 33.37 19.28 16.06
N LYS A 645 34.34 19.22 15.13
CA LYS A 645 34.96 20.40 14.52
C LYS A 645 33.99 21.10 13.56
N PHE A 646 33.17 20.31 12.87
CA PHE A 646 32.16 20.82 11.95
C PHE A 646 31.01 21.51 12.68
N TRP A 647 30.49 20.92 13.77
CA TRP A 647 29.29 21.40 14.47
C TRP A 647 29.60 22.54 15.48
N ASP A 648 28.80 23.61 15.47
CA ASP A 648 28.99 24.82 16.30
C ASP A 648 27.84 25.11 17.29
N LYS A 649 27.07 24.08 17.66
CA LYS A 649 26.04 24.06 18.72
C LYS A 649 24.79 24.93 18.48
N GLN A 650 24.71 25.75 17.43
CA GLN A 650 23.61 26.71 17.24
C GLN A 650 22.22 26.10 17.01
N ALA A 651 22.14 24.80 16.68
CA ALA A 651 20.91 24.14 16.26
C ALA A 651 20.66 22.81 16.99
N LEU A 652 21.07 22.72 18.26
CA LEU A 652 20.95 21.53 19.10
C LEU A 652 19.93 21.76 20.23
N SER A 653 18.90 20.92 20.29
CA SER A 653 17.95 20.84 21.41
C SER A 653 18.16 19.54 22.16
N ILE A 654 18.26 19.61 23.49
CA ILE A 654 18.37 18.43 24.36
C ILE A 654 17.14 18.38 25.26
N VAL A 655 16.42 17.27 25.22
CA VAL A 655 15.29 16.98 26.11
C VAL A 655 15.85 16.25 27.33
N ASP A 656 15.70 16.86 28.50
CA ASP A 656 16.16 16.32 29.79
C ASP A 656 15.00 16.04 30.76
N ASP A 657 13.79 16.52 30.44
CA ASP A 657 12.58 16.26 31.19
C ASP A 657 12.26 14.76 31.25
N GLU A 658 11.66 14.29 32.35
CA GLU A 658 11.33 12.87 32.53
C GLU A 658 10.14 12.42 31.66
N GLN A 659 9.28 13.38 31.30
CA GLN A 659 8.07 13.17 30.53
C GLN A 659 7.93 14.26 29.48
N VAL A 660 7.28 13.92 28.37
CA VAL A 660 6.93 14.86 27.30
C VAL A 660 5.41 14.91 27.11
N PRO A 661 4.85 16.10 26.85
CA PRO A 661 3.42 16.24 26.61
C PRO A 661 3.04 15.68 25.23
N THR A 662 1.97 14.88 25.19
CA THR A 662 1.44 14.27 23.95
C THR A 662 0.09 14.85 23.53
N ALA A 663 -0.55 15.59 24.44
CA ALA A 663 -1.73 16.38 24.14
C ALA A 663 -1.85 17.58 25.10
N ALA A 664 -2.34 18.71 24.60
CA ALA A 664 -2.56 19.91 25.39
C ALA A 664 -3.74 20.73 24.86
N GLU A 665 -4.38 21.48 25.75
CA GLU A 665 -5.32 22.54 25.42
C GLU A 665 -4.56 23.85 25.19
N TRP A 666 -4.79 24.45 24.02
CA TRP A 666 -4.15 25.70 23.63
C TRP A 666 -5.13 26.89 23.78
N LYS A 667 -4.56 28.08 23.98
CA LYS A 667 -5.29 29.35 23.83
C LYS A 667 -4.38 30.33 23.12
N LYS A 668 -4.69 30.61 21.85
CA LYS A 668 -3.75 31.25 20.92
C LYS A 668 -2.48 30.38 20.85
N HIS A 669 -1.29 30.98 20.96
CA HIS A 669 0.00 30.27 20.88
C HIS A 669 0.56 29.87 22.26
N LYS A 670 -0.31 29.63 23.26
CA LYS A 670 0.12 29.23 24.61
C LYS A 670 -0.67 28.01 25.08
N ILE A 671 0.03 27.06 25.66
CA ILE A 671 -0.57 25.94 26.37
C ILE A 671 -1.25 26.48 27.63
N VAL A 672 -2.54 26.20 27.75
CA VAL A 672 -3.33 26.47 28.97
C VAL A 672 -3.23 25.30 29.92
N LYS A 673 -3.25 24.08 29.37
CA LYS A 673 -3.24 22.85 30.16
C LYS A 673 -2.72 21.69 29.33
N GLU A 674 -1.69 21.01 29.81
CA GLU A 674 -1.29 19.71 29.29
C GLU A 674 -2.26 18.63 29.79
N THR A 675 -2.67 17.73 28.89
CA THR A 675 -3.77 16.77 29.13
C THR A 675 -3.32 15.31 29.07
N ALA A 676 -2.16 15.04 28.47
CA ALA A 676 -1.58 13.71 28.42
C ALA A 676 -0.05 13.78 28.28
N TRP A 677 0.63 12.80 28.85
CA TRP A 677 2.10 12.70 28.86
C TRP A 677 2.54 11.27 28.62
N ILE A 678 3.76 11.11 28.12
CA ILE A 678 4.48 9.84 28.07
C ILE A 678 5.88 10.05 28.65
N LYS A 679 6.55 8.97 29.09
CA LYS A 679 7.95 9.02 29.48
C LYS A 679 8.80 9.55 28.31
N ALA A 680 9.73 10.45 28.61
CA ALA A 680 10.73 10.88 27.64
C ALA A 680 11.61 9.69 27.28
N ALA A 681 11.56 9.30 26.01
CA ALA A 681 12.17 8.09 25.49
C ALA A 681 12.62 8.31 24.04
N HIS A 682 13.48 7.44 23.52
CA HIS A 682 13.98 7.52 22.14
C HIS A 682 12.84 7.63 21.11
N GLY A 683 11.74 6.91 21.34
CA GLY A 683 10.53 6.92 20.51
C GLY A 683 9.59 8.11 20.72
N SER A 684 9.85 8.98 21.70
CA SER A 684 8.89 10.00 22.15
C SER A 684 8.86 11.28 21.32
N PHE A 685 9.89 11.59 20.54
CA PHE A 685 9.98 12.84 19.76
C PHE A 685 8.83 13.05 18.77
N ASP A 686 8.41 11.99 18.07
CA ASP A 686 7.27 12.04 17.14
C ASP A 686 5.90 12.10 17.87
N ASN A 687 5.88 12.02 19.20
CA ASN A 687 4.69 12.16 20.05
C ASN A 687 4.73 13.44 20.90
N ASP A 688 5.87 14.12 21.00
CA ASP A 688 6.04 15.34 21.78
C ASP A 688 5.48 16.53 20.99
N ILE A 689 4.36 17.06 21.47
CA ILE A 689 3.68 18.17 20.80
C ILE A 689 4.60 19.40 20.70
N LEU A 690 5.47 19.65 21.68
CA LEU A 690 6.35 20.83 21.69
C LEU A 690 7.48 20.70 20.67
N VAL A 691 8.00 19.49 20.47
CA VAL A 691 9.04 19.22 19.46
C VAL A 691 8.48 19.38 18.05
N VAL A 692 7.30 18.81 17.79
CA VAL A 692 6.64 18.91 16.48
C VAL A 692 6.21 20.35 16.21
N ASP A 693 5.60 21.04 17.18
CA ASP A 693 5.17 22.44 17.07
C ASP A 693 6.36 23.35 16.71
N LYS A 694 7.47 23.26 17.45
CA LYS A 694 8.73 23.99 17.14
C LYS A 694 9.28 23.68 15.76
N THR A 695 9.09 22.46 15.26
CA THR A 695 9.60 22.07 13.93
C THR A 695 8.76 22.69 12.83
N ILE A 696 7.44 22.71 12.98
CA ILE A 696 6.53 23.40 12.05
C ILE A 696 6.80 24.91 12.11
N GLU A 697 6.95 25.49 13.30
CA GLU A 697 7.19 26.93 13.51
C GLU A 697 8.47 27.37 12.78
N ARG A 698 9.52 26.56 12.88
CA ARG A 698 10.78 26.77 12.20
C ARG A 698 10.67 26.67 10.67
N ILE A 699 9.85 25.75 10.16
CA ILE A 699 9.62 25.62 8.72
C ILE A 699 8.92 26.87 8.17
N ILE A 700 7.90 27.38 8.86
CA ILE A 700 7.13 28.53 8.38
C ILE A 700 7.75 29.89 8.77
N GLY A 701 8.71 29.91 9.69
CA GLY A 701 9.43 31.11 10.13
C GLY A 701 8.59 32.12 10.93
N LYS A 702 7.43 31.70 11.47
CA LYS A 702 6.47 32.54 12.19
C LYS A 702 5.68 31.70 13.21
N PRO A 703 5.05 32.32 14.23
CA PRO A 703 4.20 31.60 15.19
C PRO A 703 3.10 30.80 14.48
N LEU A 704 2.83 29.58 14.95
CA LEU A 704 1.89 28.67 14.31
C LEU A 704 0.45 29.17 14.34
N PRO A 705 -0.20 29.34 13.17
CA PRO A 705 -1.65 29.53 13.13
C PRO A 705 -2.43 28.38 13.80
N HIS A 706 -1.95 27.14 13.68
CA HIS A 706 -2.58 25.94 14.22
C HIS A 706 -1.58 25.13 15.05
N SER A 707 -1.66 25.23 16.38
CA SER A 707 -0.76 24.52 17.29
C SER A 707 -1.01 23.00 17.32
N VAL A 708 -0.01 22.25 17.73
CA VAL A 708 -0.10 20.78 17.84
C VAL A 708 -0.87 20.39 19.11
N GLU A 709 -2.14 20.04 18.95
CA GLU A 709 -3.07 19.77 20.06
C GLU A 709 -2.93 18.37 20.67
N ASN A 710 -2.80 17.35 19.82
CA ASN A 710 -2.80 15.94 20.22
C ASN A 710 -2.11 15.05 19.16
N LEU A 711 -1.14 14.24 19.60
CA LEU A 711 -0.41 13.26 18.78
C LEU A 711 -0.69 11.80 19.17
N ARG A 712 -1.67 11.52 20.03
CA ARG A 712 -2.08 10.16 20.41
C ARG A 712 -2.96 9.52 19.31
N TYR A 713 -2.79 8.22 19.05
CA TYR A 713 -3.48 7.48 17.99
C TYR A 713 -3.78 6.02 18.34
#